data_AF-A0A5B7WVM5-F1
#
_entry.id   AF-A0A5B7WVM5-F1
#
_cell.length_a   1.000
_cell.length_b   1.000
_cell.length_c   1.000
_cell.angle_alpha   90.00
_cell.angle_beta   90.00
_cell.angle_gamma   90.00
#
_symmetry.space_group_name_H-M   'P 1'
#
loop_
_entity.id
_entity.type
_entity.pdbx_description
1 polymer ?
#
loop_
_entity_poly.entity_id
_entity_poly.type
_entity_poly.pdbx_seq_one_letter_code
_entity_poly.pdbx_strand_id
1 'polypeptide(L)'
;METVKPLIIALDGRSGAGKSSLAAALAAAWGPERVSILHLEDLYYGWDSLQETCTRYAVLLRRIRAGQPVSWPRWDWQANAPAAEHIHFTPSEIVLVEGVGALCAEAVPEIDLGIWLQAGATVRRERALRRDGEVFARHWARWADQEQDYLSAANPAATANVHLRSDAPDEDAALHQLRRLARFLPARVRVKLPATWLRAAVRHERELPVPGDVAAVFESLAEHCRHAALLESTSHRLQDPLGRNRYTVLALAQEPEAALLSATAQGTELRSGNAMLRLGPEFFAALGGIWPSETGPGAEPDPAAEPPAPDPQWVGYLGYELKREVGAADVAARLPDGSLRPDAQFFEPDTVLIVDHLRARLTVRAPGHLLEPTLARLQRLQLKVREPGPLPVPVFSCRDTPEQYRDKVRRAQHEIWQGNSYEVCLTTELRATVEHFSAFEAYSRLRESSPAPFAHYLRLGSLEVASISPERFVSISGTGKLRAEPIKGTRPRGQDPSSDAALREDLASHPKDRAENIMIVDLLRNDLSHHAVPGTLSVTRLCAIESYATVHQMVSTIDAQLREPALAAAALREAFPPGSMTGAPKLSTMHILDRLEENRARGLYSGAVGYLGADGGADLAVVIRTLVCDRLGDGSWQLSLGLGGAITADSDPQEEWDEVRTKSVGVLSALGARFPH
;
A
#
# COMPACT_ATOMS: atom_id res chain seq x y z
N MET A 1 27.71 -20.19 -27.09
CA MET A 1 26.30 -19.75 -27.01
C MET A 1 25.81 -20.15 -25.63
N GLU A 2 25.61 -19.19 -24.73
CA GLU A 2 24.83 -19.48 -23.51
C GLU A 2 23.45 -19.96 -23.96
N THR A 3 23.10 -21.20 -23.64
CA THR A 3 21.75 -21.71 -23.83
C THR A 3 20.81 -20.87 -22.98
N VAL A 4 19.95 -20.08 -23.62
CA VAL A 4 18.93 -19.27 -22.93
C VAL A 4 18.09 -20.22 -22.09
N LYS A 5 18.16 -20.08 -20.76
CA LYS A 5 17.39 -20.92 -19.84
C LYS A 5 15.89 -20.64 -20.06
N PRO A 6 15.06 -21.68 -20.22
CA PRO A 6 13.64 -21.50 -20.42
C PRO A 6 12.97 -20.89 -19.18
N LEU A 7 11.98 -20.03 -19.40
CA LEU A 7 11.09 -19.53 -18.35
C LEU A 7 10.09 -20.64 -17.99
N ILE A 8 10.04 -21.06 -16.73
CA ILE A 8 9.17 -22.15 -16.28
C ILE A 8 7.99 -21.57 -15.49
N ILE A 9 6.78 -21.83 -15.96
CA ILE A 9 5.53 -21.39 -15.30
C ILE A 9 4.70 -22.62 -14.99
N ALA A 10 4.36 -22.80 -13.71
CA ALA A 10 3.57 -23.93 -13.24
C ALA A 10 2.12 -23.51 -12.99
N LEU A 11 1.18 -24.30 -13.51
CA LEU A 11 -0.26 -24.16 -13.31
C LEU A 11 -0.74 -25.34 -12.47
N ASP A 12 -1.07 -25.08 -11.21
CA ASP A 12 -1.60 -26.08 -10.27
C ASP A 12 -3.01 -25.67 -9.78
N GLY A 13 -3.67 -26.60 -9.12
CA GLY A 13 -5.07 -26.53 -8.76
C GLY A 13 -5.67 -27.92 -8.81
N ARG A 14 -6.78 -28.13 -8.09
CA ARG A 14 -7.50 -29.42 -8.13
C ARG A 14 -7.95 -29.80 -9.55
N SER A 15 -8.24 -31.08 -9.77
CA SER A 15 -8.82 -31.54 -11.04
C SER A 15 -10.13 -30.80 -11.32
N GLY A 16 -10.32 -30.46 -12.60
CA GLY A 16 -11.44 -29.61 -13.06
C GLY A 16 -11.27 -28.10 -12.82
N ALA A 17 -10.15 -27.63 -12.25
CA ALA A 17 -9.92 -26.20 -12.01
C ALA A 17 -9.58 -25.37 -13.27
N GLY A 18 -9.52 -25.96 -14.47
CA GLY A 18 -9.28 -25.23 -15.73
C GLY A 18 -7.81 -24.97 -16.07
N LYS A 19 -6.87 -25.74 -15.51
CA LYS A 19 -5.42 -25.62 -15.75
C LYS A 19 -5.05 -25.76 -17.23
N SER A 20 -5.48 -26.85 -17.86
CA SER A 20 -5.20 -27.12 -19.28
C SER A 20 -5.81 -26.07 -20.21
N SER A 21 -7.00 -25.54 -19.90
CA SER A 21 -7.63 -24.44 -20.63
C SER A 21 -6.79 -23.17 -20.56
N LEU A 22 -6.33 -22.79 -19.37
CA LEU A 22 -5.44 -21.64 -19.21
C LEU A 22 -4.10 -21.86 -19.92
N ALA A 23 -3.52 -23.07 -19.84
CA ALA A 23 -2.27 -23.41 -20.52
C ALA A 23 -2.38 -23.19 -22.04
N ALA A 24 -3.46 -23.69 -22.65
CA ALA A 24 -3.74 -23.52 -24.07
C ALA A 24 -3.94 -22.05 -24.44
N ALA A 25 -4.70 -21.31 -23.64
CA ALA A 25 -4.93 -19.88 -23.85
C ALA A 25 -3.64 -19.04 -23.75
N LEU A 26 -2.75 -19.37 -22.80
CA LEU A 26 -1.44 -18.73 -22.67
C LEU A 26 -0.52 -19.06 -23.85
N ALA A 27 -0.46 -20.32 -24.26
CA ALA A 27 0.32 -20.73 -25.43
C ALA A 27 -0.14 -20.00 -26.70
N ALA A 28 -1.45 -19.87 -26.90
CA ALA A 28 -2.02 -19.10 -28.00
C ALA A 28 -1.68 -17.60 -27.90
N ALA A 29 -1.77 -17.00 -26.70
CA ALA A 29 -1.51 -15.58 -26.49
C ALA A 29 -0.03 -15.19 -26.61
N TRP A 30 0.90 -16.10 -26.28
CA TRP A 30 2.34 -15.81 -26.21
C TRP A 30 3.13 -16.24 -27.45
N GLY A 31 2.48 -16.96 -28.37
CA GLY A 31 3.09 -17.54 -29.56
C GLY A 31 3.31 -19.05 -29.35
N PRO A 32 2.53 -19.94 -30.01
CA PRO A 32 2.62 -21.38 -29.79
C PRO A 32 4.00 -21.96 -30.13
N GLU A 33 4.75 -21.31 -31.02
CA GLU A 33 6.13 -21.68 -31.35
C GLU A 33 7.14 -21.40 -30.22
N ARG A 34 6.80 -20.48 -29.31
CA ARG A 34 7.65 -20.09 -28.17
C ARG A 34 7.37 -20.89 -26.91
N VAL A 35 6.25 -21.61 -26.89
CA VAL A 35 5.70 -22.26 -25.70
C VAL A 35 5.67 -23.78 -25.89
N SER A 36 6.27 -24.51 -24.96
CA SER A 36 6.10 -25.96 -24.83
C SER A 36 5.29 -26.27 -23.58
N ILE A 37 4.25 -27.10 -23.69
CA ILE A 37 3.39 -27.48 -22.55
C ILE A 37 3.76 -28.89 -22.08
N LEU A 38 4.12 -29.02 -20.80
CA LEU A 38 4.34 -30.27 -20.11
C LEU A 38 3.08 -30.63 -19.31
N HIS A 39 2.39 -31.67 -19.73
CA HIS A 39 1.21 -32.20 -19.04
C HIS A 39 1.64 -33.21 -17.96
N LEU A 40 1.38 -32.94 -16.68
CA LEU A 40 1.73 -33.92 -15.63
C LEU A 40 0.87 -35.19 -15.70
N GLU A 41 -0.27 -35.13 -16.39
CA GLU A 41 -1.10 -36.31 -16.68
C GLU A 41 -0.30 -37.40 -17.44
N ASP A 42 0.71 -37.01 -18.21
CA ASP A 42 1.62 -37.91 -18.92
C ASP A 42 2.70 -38.56 -18.03
N LEU A 43 2.81 -38.12 -16.76
CA LEU A 43 3.79 -38.55 -15.78
C LEU A 43 3.19 -39.35 -14.61
N TYR A 44 1.86 -39.49 -14.53
CA TYR A 44 1.20 -40.33 -13.53
C TYR A 44 1.24 -41.80 -13.97
N TYR A 45 1.81 -42.67 -13.13
CA TYR A 45 1.83 -44.12 -13.35
C TYR A 45 0.71 -44.78 -12.55
N GLY A 46 -0.48 -44.71 -13.13
CA GLY A 46 -1.71 -45.20 -12.51
C GLY A 46 -2.26 -44.24 -11.47
N TRP A 47 -3.36 -44.67 -10.85
CA TRP A 47 -4.17 -43.77 -10.03
C TRP A 47 -3.52 -43.32 -8.72
N ASP A 48 -2.56 -44.06 -8.14
CA ASP A 48 -1.97 -43.77 -6.80
C ASP A 48 -0.58 -43.13 -6.85
N SER A 49 -0.22 -42.47 -7.96
CA SER A 49 1.17 -42.11 -8.24
C SER A 49 1.53 -40.65 -7.99
N LEU A 50 0.60 -39.81 -7.52
CA LEU A 50 0.81 -38.35 -7.46
C LEU A 50 2.11 -37.96 -6.72
N GLN A 51 2.34 -38.51 -5.52
CA GLN A 51 3.55 -38.21 -4.73
C GLN A 51 4.84 -38.70 -5.41
N GLU A 52 4.80 -39.87 -6.04
CA GLU A 52 5.95 -40.41 -6.78
C GLU A 52 6.23 -39.56 -8.04
N THR A 53 5.17 -39.13 -8.72
CA THR A 53 5.24 -38.22 -9.86
C THR A 53 5.89 -36.90 -9.46
N CYS A 54 5.56 -36.31 -8.31
CA CYS A 54 6.24 -35.10 -7.81
C CYS A 54 7.77 -35.27 -7.75
N THR A 55 8.25 -36.42 -7.25
CA THR A 55 9.68 -36.72 -7.16
C THR A 55 10.33 -36.85 -8.54
N ARG A 56 9.69 -37.59 -9.46
CA ARG A 56 10.20 -37.80 -10.82
C ARG A 56 10.17 -36.52 -11.65
N TYR A 57 9.07 -35.77 -11.56
CA TYR A 57 8.86 -34.48 -12.19
C TYR A 57 9.97 -33.49 -11.80
N ALA A 58 10.31 -33.37 -10.51
CA ALA A 58 11.38 -32.48 -10.07
C ALA A 58 12.75 -32.79 -10.72
N VAL A 59 13.06 -34.08 -10.93
CA VAL A 59 14.29 -34.49 -11.62
C VAL A 59 14.26 -34.11 -13.11
N LEU A 60 13.12 -34.30 -13.78
CA LEU A 60 12.94 -33.89 -15.17
C LEU A 60 13.01 -32.38 -15.32
N LEU A 61 12.41 -31.63 -14.39
CA LEU A 61 12.33 -30.17 -14.43
C LEU A 61 13.72 -29.51 -14.36
N ARG A 62 14.65 -30.05 -13.56
CA ARG A 62 16.05 -29.59 -13.52
C ARG A 62 16.74 -29.70 -14.88
N ARG A 63 16.47 -30.78 -15.62
CA ARG A 63 17.01 -30.98 -16.98
C ARG A 63 16.35 -30.05 -18.00
N ILE A 64 15.03 -29.90 -17.90
CA ILE A 64 14.26 -28.94 -18.69
C ILE A 64 14.78 -27.51 -18.47
N ARG A 65 15.03 -27.11 -17.23
CA ARG A 65 15.62 -25.80 -16.87
C ARG A 65 17.02 -25.59 -17.44
N ALA A 66 17.77 -26.67 -17.67
CA ALA A 66 19.04 -26.64 -18.37
C ALA A 66 18.90 -26.62 -19.91
N GLY A 67 17.67 -26.53 -20.44
CA GLY A 67 17.37 -26.55 -21.88
C GLY A 67 17.54 -27.92 -22.52
N GLN A 68 17.60 -29.00 -21.73
CA GLN A 68 17.85 -30.34 -22.24
C GLN A 68 16.53 -31.02 -22.64
N PRO A 69 16.48 -31.67 -23.82
CA PRO A 69 15.40 -32.61 -24.13
C PRO A 69 15.37 -33.75 -23.10
N VAL A 70 14.15 -34.17 -22.76
CA VAL A 70 13.90 -35.27 -21.82
C VAL A 70 12.92 -36.27 -22.43
N SER A 71 12.95 -37.50 -21.93
CA SER A 71 12.02 -38.54 -22.37
C SER A 71 11.71 -39.52 -21.23
N TRP A 72 10.48 -40.00 -21.17
CA TRP A 72 10.01 -40.96 -20.16
C TRP A 72 8.99 -41.93 -20.79
N PRO A 73 8.80 -43.14 -20.24
CA PRO A 73 7.80 -44.06 -20.77
C PRO A 73 6.38 -43.54 -20.48
N ARG A 74 5.50 -43.68 -21.47
CA ARG A 74 4.07 -43.37 -21.35
C ARG A 74 3.39 -44.42 -20.48
N TRP A 75 2.35 -44.03 -19.73
CA TRP A 75 1.49 -44.98 -19.02
C TRP A 75 0.31 -45.44 -19.88
N ASP A 76 0.08 -46.74 -19.96
CA ASP A 76 -1.14 -47.30 -20.55
C ASP A 76 -2.21 -47.43 -19.46
N TRP A 77 -3.22 -46.56 -19.50
CA TRP A 77 -4.32 -46.54 -18.53
C TRP A 77 -5.28 -47.74 -18.66
N GLN A 78 -5.34 -48.40 -19.82
CA GLN A 78 -6.18 -49.59 -20.02
C GLN A 78 -5.48 -50.84 -19.50
N ALA A 79 -4.18 -50.98 -19.79
CA ALA A 79 -3.37 -52.11 -19.32
C ALA A 79 -2.84 -51.92 -17.87
N ASN A 80 -2.90 -50.69 -17.34
CA ASN A 80 -2.33 -50.28 -16.05
C ASN A 80 -0.85 -50.68 -15.91
N ALA A 81 -0.05 -50.40 -16.94
CA ALA A 81 1.38 -50.70 -17.03
C ALA A 81 2.12 -49.66 -17.88
N PRO A 82 3.46 -49.55 -17.79
CA PRO A 82 4.25 -48.73 -18.71
C PRO A 82 4.07 -49.22 -20.15
N ALA A 83 3.77 -48.31 -21.07
CA ALA A 83 3.78 -48.57 -22.49
C ALA A 83 5.21 -48.66 -23.03
N ALA A 84 5.41 -49.35 -24.15
CA ALA A 84 6.70 -49.37 -24.87
C ALA A 84 7.03 -48.01 -25.53
N GLU A 85 6.01 -47.16 -25.73
CA GLU A 85 6.16 -45.82 -26.27
C GLU A 85 6.69 -44.84 -25.22
N HIS A 86 7.65 -43.99 -25.62
CA HIS A 86 8.17 -42.91 -24.79
C HIS A 86 7.60 -41.57 -25.23
N ILE A 87 7.30 -40.72 -24.25
CA ILE A 87 7.02 -39.31 -24.49
C ILE A 87 8.35 -38.58 -24.55
N HIS A 88 8.52 -37.76 -25.59
CA HIS A 88 9.69 -36.92 -25.80
C HIS A 88 9.29 -35.47 -25.66
N PHE A 89 10.00 -34.73 -24.81
CA PHE A 89 9.73 -33.32 -24.55
C PHE A 89 11.00 -32.50 -24.77
N THR A 90 10.89 -31.47 -25.61
CA THR A 90 11.95 -30.51 -25.87
C THR A 90 11.49 -29.13 -25.38
N PRO A 91 12.22 -28.49 -24.44
CA PRO A 91 11.80 -27.21 -23.91
C PRO A 91 11.93 -26.09 -24.96
N SER A 92 10.87 -25.30 -25.10
CA SER A 92 10.88 -24.02 -25.83
C SER A 92 11.38 -22.88 -24.93
N GLU A 93 11.33 -21.64 -25.42
CA GLU A 93 11.67 -20.44 -24.64
C GLU A 93 10.87 -20.33 -23.33
N ILE A 94 9.60 -20.72 -23.37
CA ILE A 94 8.69 -20.76 -22.23
C ILE A 94 8.18 -22.20 -22.08
N VAL A 95 8.27 -22.73 -20.87
CA VAL A 95 7.72 -24.03 -20.49
C VAL A 95 6.54 -23.80 -19.56
N LEU A 96 5.34 -24.19 -20.01
CA LEU A 96 4.16 -24.27 -19.16
C LEU A 96 4.08 -25.69 -18.59
N VAL A 97 4.13 -25.85 -17.28
CA VAL A 97 3.83 -27.13 -16.63
C VAL A 97 2.43 -27.07 -16.08
N GLU A 98 1.57 -28.01 -16.47
CA GLU A 98 0.18 -28.01 -16.01
C GLU A 98 -0.21 -29.39 -15.47
N GLY A 99 -0.86 -29.38 -14.31
CA GLY A 99 -1.34 -30.60 -13.66
C GLY A 99 -1.38 -30.48 -12.14
N VAL A 100 -2.08 -31.42 -11.49
CA VAL A 100 -2.08 -31.52 -10.02
C VAL A 100 -0.66 -31.89 -9.57
N GLY A 101 -0.05 -31.14 -8.66
CA GLY A 101 1.34 -31.41 -8.26
C GLY A 101 2.38 -30.59 -9.01
N ALA A 102 1.97 -29.69 -9.92
CA ALA A 102 2.89 -28.80 -10.63
C ALA A 102 3.66 -27.87 -9.68
N LEU A 103 3.10 -27.58 -8.50
CA LEU A 103 3.73 -26.82 -7.42
C LEU A 103 4.19 -27.70 -6.24
N CYS A 104 4.55 -28.95 -6.47
CA CYS A 104 5.14 -29.77 -5.41
C CYS A 104 6.47 -29.17 -4.90
N ALA A 105 6.74 -29.35 -3.61
CA ALA A 105 7.84 -28.69 -2.91
C ALA A 105 9.20 -28.95 -3.57
N GLU A 106 9.41 -30.14 -4.12
CA GLU A 106 10.64 -30.55 -4.79
C GLU A 106 10.89 -29.83 -6.13
N ALA A 107 9.83 -29.34 -6.78
CA ALA A 107 9.89 -28.67 -8.07
C ALA A 107 9.90 -27.14 -7.97
N VAL A 108 9.34 -26.55 -6.90
CA VAL A 108 9.28 -25.09 -6.66
C VAL A 108 10.61 -24.36 -6.92
N PRO A 109 11.79 -24.87 -6.52
CA PRO A 109 13.06 -24.17 -6.79
C PRO A 109 13.38 -23.92 -8.27
N GLU A 110 12.78 -24.69 -9.18
CA GLU A 110 13.00 -24.57 -10.63
C GLU A 110 11.92 -23.70 -11.33
N ILE A 111 10.88 -23.26 -10.60
CA ILE A 111 9.70 -22.56 -11.13
C ILE A 111 9.90 -21.05 -11.01
N ASP A 112 9.73 -20.31 -12.10
CA ASP A 112 9.83 -18.85 -12.11
C ASP A 112 8.50 -18.15 -11.75
N LEU A 113 7.37 -18.79 -12.03
CA LEU A 113 6.04 -18.32 -11.66
C LEU A 113 5.07 -19.48 -11.40
N GLY A 114 4.57 -19.59 -10.17
CA GLY A 114 3.50 -20.51 -9.80
C GLY A 114 2.13 -19.86 -9.84
N ILE A 115 1.18 -20.49 -10.53
CA ILE A 115 -0.22 -20.05 -10.65
C ILE A 115 -1.12 -21.13 -10.05
N TRP A 116 -1.89 -20.74 -9.04
CA TRP A 116 -2.92 -21.55 -8.42
C TRP A 116 -4.30 -21.20 -8.98
N LEU A 117 -4.97 -22.18 -9.61
CA LEU A 117 -6.33 -22.05 -10.10
C LEU A 117 -7.33 -22.63 -9.11
N GLN A 118 -8.29 -21.81 -8.71
CA GLN A 118 -9.35 -22.19 -7.80
C GLN A 118 -10.71 -22.24 -8.51
N ALA A 119 -11.42 -23.36 -8.30
CA ALA A 119 -12.82 -23.50 -8.65
C ALA A 119 -13.61 -24.30 -7.61
N GLY A 120 -14.90 -23.98 -7.49
CA GLY A 120 -15.88 -24.63 -6.63
C GLY A 120 -16.04 -26.11 -6.96
N ALA A 121 -16.29 -26.93 -5.94
CA ALA A 121 -16.30 -28.38 -6.08
C ALA A 121 -17.31 -28.89 -7.13
N THR A 122 -18.50 -28.30 -7.19
CA THR A 122 -19.54 -28.64 -8.17
C THR A 122 -19.07 -28.37 -9.60
N VAL A 123 -18.56 -27.16 -9.86
CA VAL A 123 -18.03 -26.75 -11.18
C VAL A 123 -16.91 -27.69 -11.62
N ARG A 124 -15.97 -28.01 -10.71
CA ARG A 124 -14.85 -28.92 -10.99
C ARG A 124 -15.34 -30.32 -11.36
N ARG A 125 -16.30 -30.88 -10.61
CA ARG A 125 -16.87 -32.20 -10.86
C ARG A 125 -17.57 -32.26 -12.21
N GLU A 126 -18.39 -31.25 -12.54
CA GLU A 126 -19.08 -31.17 -13.83
C GLU A 126 -18.12 -31.07 -15.01
N ARG A 127 -17.04 -30.28 -14.88
CA ARG A 127 -15.99 -30.17 -15.91
C ARG A 127 -15.26 -31.49 -16.12
N ALA A 128 -14.90 -32.18 -15.03
CA ALA A 128 -14.22 -33.47 -15.11
C ALA A 128 -15.12 -34.56 -15.73
N LEU A 129 -16.40 -34.62 -15.36
CA LEU A 129 -17.35 -35.56 -15.97
C LEU A 129 -17.56 -35.31 -17.46
N ARG A 130 -17.58 -34.04 -17.88
CA ARG A 130 -17.66 -33.67 -19.31
C ARG A 130 -16.41 -34.07 -20.09
N ARG A 131 -15.22 -33.94 -19.50
CA ARG A 131 -13.94 -34.26 -20.15
C ARG A 131 -13.71 -35.78 -20.24
N ASP A 132 -13.91 -36.50 -19.14
CA ASP A 132 -13.39 -37.86 -18.96
C ASP A 132 -14.48 -38.96 -18.90
N GLY A 133 -15.77 -38.58 -18.96
CA GLY A 133 -16.91 -39.52 -19.02
C GLY A 133 -17.09 -40.43 -17.80
N GLU A 134 -17.81 -41.55 -17.96
CA GLU A 134 -18.15 -42.48 -16.88
C GLU A 134 -16.94 -43.27 -16.31
N VAL A 135 -15.84 -43.39 -17.06
CA VAL A 135 -14.63 -44.13 -16.62
C VAL A 135 -13.96 -43.40 -15.46
N PHE A 136 -13.88 -42.07 -15.53
CA PHE A 136 -13.33 -41.25 -14.45
C PHE A 136 -14.27 -41.16 -13.25
N ALA A 137 -15.59 -41.26 -13.46
CA ALA A 137 -16.58 -41.23 -12.38
C ALA A 137 -16.35 -42.34 -11.32
N ARG A 138 -15.84 -43.51 -11.74
CA ARG A 138 -15.53 -44.64 -10.85
C ARG A 138 -14.26 -44.43 -10.00
N HIS A 139 -13.34 -43.60 -10.47
CA HIS A 139 -12.04 -43.34 -9.81
C HIS A 139 -11.95 -41.94 -9.18
N TRP A 140 -12.96 -41.09 -9.38
CA TRP A 140 -13.01 -39.71 -8.86
C TRP A 140 -12.73 -39.63 -7.36
N ALA A 141 -13.35 -40.50 -6.55
CA ALA A 141 -13.15 -40.51 -5.11
C ALA A 141 -11.68 -40.82 -4.75
N ARG A 142 -11.13 -41.89 -5.35
CA ARG A 142 -9.73 -42.31 -5.15
C ARG A 142 -8.73 -41.23 -5.54
N TRP A 143 -8.97 -40.50 -6.64
CA TRP A 143 -8.11 -39.40 -7.05
C TRP A 143 -8.28 -38.17 -6.16
N ALA A 144 -9.52 -37.84 -5.78
CA ALA A 144 -9.82 -36.72 -4.89
C ALA A 144 -9.20 -36.89 -3.50
N ASP A 145 -9.08 -38.13 -3.00
CA ASP A 145 -8.40 -38.45 -1.74
C ASP A 145 -6.90 -38.12 -1.84
N GLN A 146 -6.23 -38.50 -2.92
CA GLN A 146 -4.82 -38.14 -3.13
C GLN A 146 -4.58 -36.65 -3.35
N GLU A 147 -5.49 -35.96 -4.05
CA GLU A 147 -5.45 -34.51 -4.10
C GLU A 147 -5.52 -33.93 -2.69
N GLN A 148 -6.39 -34.47 -1.85
CA GLN A 148 -6.52 -34.00 -0.47
C GLN A 148 -5.24 -34.25 0.33
N ASP A 149 -4.61 -35.41 0.17
CA ASP A 149 -3.34 -35.74 0.81
C ASP A 149 -2.24 -34.77 0.38
N TYR A 150 -2.06 -34.56 -0.93
CA TYR A 150 -1.12 -33.59 -1.50
C TYR A 150 -1.34 -32.17 -0.95
N LEU A 151 -2.59 -31.71 -0.95
CA LEU A 151 -2.93 -30.36 -0.49
C LEU A 151 -2.70 -30.19 1.01
N SER A 152 -2.98 -31.23 1.80
CA SER A 152 -2.78 -31.20 3.25
C SER A 152 -1.30 -31.28 3.63
N ALA A 153 -0.50 -32.02 2.87
CA ALA A 153 0.93 -32.21 3.14
C ALA A 153 1.79 -31.01 2.70
N ALA A 154 1.52 -30.44 1.52
CA ALA A 154 2.40 -29.46 0.89
C ALA A 154 1.82 -28.03 0.81
N ASN A 155 0.50 -27.86 0.99
CA ASN A 155 -0.21 -26.59 0.79
C ASN A 155 0.30 -25.76 -0.42
N PRO A 156 0.27 -26.33 -1.64
CA PRO A 156 0.84 -25.70 -2.85
C PRO A 156 0.20 -24.36 -3.20
N ALA A 157 -1.01 -24.10 -2.72
CA ALA A 157 -1.65 -22.80 -2.85
C ALA A 157 -0.85 -21.72 -2.09
N ALA A 158 -0.28 -22.02 -0.92
CA ALA A 158 0.51 -21.06 -0.16
C ALA A 158 1.84 -20.69 -0.84
N THR A 159 2.39 -21.60 -1.65
CA THR A 159 3.64 -21.40 -2.41
C THR A 159 3.43 -20.71 -3.76
N ALA A 160 2.19 -20.64 -4.26
CA ALA A 160 1.89 -19.99 -5.51
C ALA A 160 2.12 -18.47 -5.45
N ASN A 161 2.59 -17.91 -6.56
CA ASN A 161 2.73 -16.46 -6.71
C ASN A 161 1.40 -15.83 -7.08
N VAL A 162 0.64 -16.47 -7.97
CA VAL A 162 -0.63 -15.94 -8.51
C VAL A 162 -1.77 -16.86 -8.12
N HIS A 163 -2.88 -16.29 -7.68
CA HIS A 163 -4.13 -17.00 -7.46
C HIS A 163 -5.20 -16.44 -8.39
N LEU A 164 -5.85 -17.34 -9.13
CA LEU A 164 -6.89 -17.02 -10.09
C LEU A 164 -8.14 -17.84 -9.77
N ARG A 165 -9.32 -17.27 -10.04
CA ARG A 165 -10.58 -18.03 -9.99
C ARG A 165 -11.03 -18.41 -11.39
N SER A 166 -11.44 -19.66 -11.58
CA SER A 166 -11.96 -20.15 -12.85
C SER A 166 -13.44 -20.58 -12.75
N ASP A 167 -14.15 -20.08 -11.74
CA ASP A 167 -15.57 -20.36 -11.50
C ASP A 167 -16.52 -19.67 -12.48
N ALA A 168 -16.03 -18.64 -13.18
CA ALA A 168 -16.86 -17.87 -14.09
C ALA A 168 -17.31 -18.73 -15.29
N PRO A 169 -18.48 -18.43 -15.87
CA PRO A 169 -18.93 -19.06 -17.12
C PRO A 169 -17.99 -18.79 -18.30
N ASP A 170 -17.30 -17.64 -18.28
CA ASP A 170 -16.28 -17.26 -19.25
C ASP A 170 -15.04 -18.16 -19.13
N GLU A 171 -14.74 -18.91 -20.19
CA GLU A 171 -13.59 -19.83 -20.24
C GLU A 171 -12.24 -19.08 -20.19
N ASP A 172 -12.21 -17.82 -20.63
CA ASP A 172 -11.02 -16.96 -20.60
C ASP A 172 -10.91 -16.12 -19.32
N ALA A 173 -11.80 -16.29 -18.35
CA ALA A 173 -11.82 -15.47 -17.13
C ALA A 173 -10.49 -15.51 -16.36
N ALA A 174 -9.82 -16.67 -16.32
CA ALA A 174 -8.51 -16.79 -15.68
C ALA A 174 -7.42 -16.05 -16.46
N LEU A 175 -7.47 -16.08 -17.79
CA LEU A 175 -6.56 -15.34 -18.67
C LEU A 175 -6.74 -13.83 -18.48
N HIS A 176 -7.98 -13.35 -18.46
CA HIS A 176 -8.33 -11.95 -18.21
C HIS A 176 -7.82 -11.48 -16.84
N GLN A 177 -8.01 -12.29 -15.80
CA GLN A 177 -7.46 -12.04 -14.46
C GLN A 177 -5.94 -11.92 -14.45
N LEU A 178 -5.23 -12.86 -15.10
CA LEU A 178 -3.76 -12.82 -15.18
C LEU A 178 -3.27 -11.60 -15.95
N ARG A 179 -3.96 -11.22 -17.04
CA ARG A 179 -3.62 -10.04 -17.84
C ARG A 179 -3.67 -8.75 -17.01
N ARG A 180 -4.62 -8.61 -16.08
CA ARG A 180 -4.68 -7.45 -15.17
C ARG A 180 -3.48 -7.35 -14.23
N LEU A 181 -2.90 -8.49 -13.86
CA LEU A 181 -1.71 -8.56 -13.01
C LEU A 181 -0.40 -8.42 -13.81
N ALA A 182 -0.45 -8.48 -15.15
CA ALA A 182 0.72 -8.65 -16.01
C ALA A 182 1.84 -7.62 -15.77
N ARG A 183 1.48 -6.33 -15.60
CA ARG A 183 2.46 -5.26 -15.35
C ARG A 183 3.15 -5.36 -13.98
N PHE A 184 2.61 -6.14 -13.06
CA PHE A 184 3.13 -6.35 -11.71
C PHE A 184 3.86 -7.68 -11.54
N LEU A 185 3.81 -8.56 -12.55
CA LEU A 185 4.53 -9.83 -12.52
C LEU A 185 6.05 -9.60 -12.42
N PRO A 186 6.83 -10.59 -11.93
CA PRO A 186 8.27 -10.47 -11.86
C PRO A 186 8.89 -10.04 -13.19
N ALA A 187 9.92 -9.17 -13.15
CA ALA A 187 10.54 -8.60 -14.36
C ALA A 187 10.94 -9.68 -15.39
N ARG A 188 11.50 -10.81 -14.93
CA ARG A 188 11.87 -11.96 -15.78
C ARG A 188 10.70 -12.59 -16.53
N VAL A 189 9.49 -12.52 -15.97
CA VAL A 189 8.26 -12.95 -16.64
C VAL A 189 7.81 -11.86 -17.61
N ARG A 190 7.75 -10.60 -17.17
CA ARG A 190 7.25 -9.46 -17.98
C ARG A 190 7.96 -9.34 -19.32
N VAL A 191 9.29 -9.48 -19.36
CA VAL A 191 10.08 -9.39 -20.61
C VAL A 191 9.73 -10.47 -21.65
N LYS A 192 9.02 -11.53 -21.24
CA LYS A 192 8.56 -12.61 -22.14
C LYS A 192 7.11 -12.43 -22.59
N LEU A 193 6.35 -11.56 -21.94
CA LEU A 193 4.93 -11.32 -22.23
C LEU A 193 4.75 -10.48 -23.49
N PRO A 194 3.59 -10.60 -24.18
CA PRO A 194 3.25 -9.69 -25.27
C PRO A 194 3.24 -8.24 -24.79
N ALA A 195 3.82 -7.32 -25.58
CA ALA A 195 3.85 -5.89 -25.23
C ALA A 195 2.45 -5.31 -24.97
N THR A 196 1.41 -5.86 -25.60
CA THR A 196 0.00 -5.47 -25.42
C THR A 196 -0.55 -5.80 -24.03
N TRP A 197 0.09 -6.69 -23.26
CA TRP A 197 -0.27 -7.01 -21.88
C TRP A 197 0.37 -6.05 -20.87
N LEU A 198 1.48 -5.41 -21.23
CA LEU A 198 2.22 -4.50 -20.36
C LEU A 198 1.79 -3.04 -20.49
N ARG A 199 1.00 -2.71 -21.53
CA ARG A 199 0.47 -1.36 -21.73
C ARG A 199 -0.54 -1.04 -20.64
N ALA A 200 -0.26 0.00 -19.85
CA ALA A 200 -1.26 0.60 -18.98
C ALA A 200 -2.46 1.08 -19.81
N ALA A 201 -3.63 1.12 -19.18
CA ALA A 201 -4.82 1.70 -19.81
C ALA A 201 -4.53 3.16 -20.18
N VAL A 202 -4.82 3.53 -21.43
CA VAL A 202 -4.66 4.91 -21.89
C VAL A 202 -5.67 5.78 -21.15
N ARG A 203 -5.18 6.69 -20.31
CA ARG A 203 -6.00 7.76 -19.73
C ARG A 203 -6.06 8.90 -20.73
N HIS A 204 -7.26 9.34 -21.04
CA HIS A 204 -7.51 10.55 -21.81
C HIS A 204 -7.59 11.73 -20.85
N GLU A 205 -7.13 12.89 -21.31
CA GLU A 205 -7.11 14.12 -20.52
C GLU A 205 -8.14 15.14 -21.03
N ARG A 206 -8.79 15.84 -20.10
CA ARG A 206 -9.67 16.99 -20.36
C ARG A 206 -9.45 18.07 -19.32
N GLU A 207 -9.37 19.31 -19.78
CA GLU A 207 -9.35 20.48 -18.91
C GLU A 207 -10.72 21.12 -18.79
N LEU A 208 -11.04 21.58 -17.58
CA LEU A 208 -12.28 22.25 -17.21
C LEU A 208 -11.99 23.42 -16.25
N PRO A 209 -12.93 24.37 -16.10
CA PRO A 209 -12.93 25.30 -14.98
C PRO A 209 -12.99 24.56 -13.63
N VAL A 210 -12.38 25.14 -12.60
CA VAL A 210 -12.43 24.60 -11.23
C VAL A 210 -13.88 24.64 -10.72
N PRO A 211 -14.38 23.55 -10.11
CA PRO A 211 -15.73 23.52 -9.54
C PRO A 211 -15.85 24.47 -8.34
N GLY A 212 -17.08 24.94 -8.06
CA GLY A 212 -17.33 25.80 -6.91
C GLY A 212 -17.03 25.14 -5.56
N ASP A 213 -17.25 23.83 -5.45
CA ASP A 213 -16.98 23.04 -4.25
C ASP A 213 -16.37 21.67 -4.60
N VAL A 214 -15.07 21.52 -4.32
CA VAL A 214 -14.32 20.29 -4.58
C VAL A 214 -14.79 19.13 -3.69
N ALA A 215 -15.21 19.40 -2.46
CA ALA A 215 -15.70 18.37 -1.56
C ALA A 215 -17.05 17.82 -2.05
N ALA A 216 -17.94 18.68 -2.55
CA ALA A 216 -19.20 18.27 -3.19
C ALA A 216 -18.96 17.40 -4.43
N VAL A 217 -17.96 17.76 -5.24
CA VAL A 217 -17.54 16.96 -6.40
C VAL A 217 -17.04 15.59 -5.96
N PHE A 218 -16.15 15.54 -4.97
CA PHE A 218 -15.62 14.28 -4.46
C PHE A 218 -16.73 13.39 -3.89
N GLU A 219 -17.58 13.91 -3.01
CA GLU A 219 -18.68 13.16 -2.37
C GLU A 219 -19.60 12.53 -3.42
N SER A 220 -19.88 13.26 -4.50
CA SER A 220 -20.68 12.74 -5.61
C SER A 220 -19.92 11.67 -6.37
N LEU A 221 -18.72 11.97 -6.90
CA LEU A 221 -18.01 11.01 -7.77
C LEU A 221 -17.59 9.73 -7.03
N ALA A 222 -17.32 9.82 -5.73
CA ALA A 222 -16.87 8.71 -4.89
C ALA A 222 -18.01 7.86 -4.30
N GLU A 223 -19.28 8.21 -4.53
CA GLU A 223 -20.46 7.58 -3.91
C GLU A 223 -20.47 6.04 -4.00
N HIS A 224 -20.09 5.49 -5.16
CA HIS A 224 -20.03 4.04 -5.39
C HIS A 224 -18.61 3.49 -5.45
N CYS A 225 -17.60 4.34 -5.20
CA CYS A 225 -16.21 3.92 -5.20
C CYS A 225 -15.90 3.21 -3.88
N ARG A 226 -15.47 1.95 -3.97
CA ARG A 226 -14.95 1.21 -2.80
C ARG A 226 -13.62 1.78 -2.32
N HIS A 227 -12.84 2.32 -3.26
CA HIS A 227 -11.58 3.00 -2.98
C HIS A 227 -11.61 4.41 -3.58
N ALA A 228 -11.37 5.42 -2.76
CA ALA A 228 -11.37 6.81 -3.19
C ALA A 228 -10.53 7.65 -2.23
N ALA A 229 -9.94 8.72 -2.73
CA ALA A 229 -9.14 9.63 -1.93
C ALA A 229 -9.30 11.07 -2.41
N LEU A 230 -9.34 12.00 -1.45
CA LEU A 230 -9.23 13.43 -1.65
C LEU A 230 -7.97 13.89 -0.92
N LEU A 231 -6.97 14.29 -1.69
CA LEU A 231 -5.70 14.80 -1.19
C LEU A 231 -5.63 16.29 -1.51
N GLU A 232 -5.61 17.15 -0.50
CA GLU A 232 -5.66 18.59 -0.72
C GLU A 232 -4.82 19.35 0.31
N SER A 233 -4.39 20.55 -0.07
CA SER A 233 -4.10 21.57 0.92
C SER A 233 -5.32 22.45 1.14
N THR A 234 -5.86 22.39 2.34
CA THR A 234 -6.94 23.30 2.75
C THR A 234 -6.40 24.70 3.08
N SER A 235 -5.07 24.86 3.05
CA SER A 235 -4.38 26.14 3.24
C SER A 235 -3.98 26.86 1.94
N HIS A 236 -4.51 26.47 0.77
CA HIS A 236 -4.23 27.09 -0.54
C HIS A 236 -4.50 28.60 -0.67
N ARG A 237 -5.20 29.20 0.30
CA ARG A 237 -5.37 30.66 0.38
C ARG A 237 -4.28 31.36 1.18
N LEU A 238 -3.42 30.61 1.86
CA LEU A 238 -2.25 31.11 2.58
C LEU A 238 -1.05 31.12 1.63
N GLN A 239 -0.23 32.18 1.73
CA GLN A 239 1.05 32.21 1.04
C GLN A 239 1.93 31.10 1.59
N ASP A 240 2.31 30.16 0.73
CA ASP A 240 3.25 29.11 1.05
C ASP A 240 4.47 29.20 0.12
N PRO A 241 5.65 29.60 0.64
CA PRO A 241 6.85 29.73 -0.17
C PRO A 241 7.36 28.40 -0.73
N LEU A 242 6.87 27.26 -0.20
CA LEU A 242 7.27 25.92 -0.64
C LEU A 242 6.31 25.30 -1.66
N GLY A 243 5.22 26.00 -2.00
CA GLY A 243 4.26 25.53 -3.01
C GLY A 243 3.49 24.27 -2.65
N ARG A 244 3.42 23.87 -1.37
CA ARG A 244 2.65 22.71 -0.87
C ARG A 244 1.18 22.83 -1.21
N ASN A 245 0.69 24.06 -1.30
CA ASN A 245 -0.74 24.31 -1.40
C ASN A 245 -1.30 24.40 -2.83
N ARG A 246 -0.50 24.06 -3.83
CA ARG A 246 -0.87 24.30 -5.23
C ARG A 246 -1.96 23.35 -5.75
N TYR A 247 -1.93 22.09 -5.34
CA TYR A 247 -2.76 21.06 -5.95
C TYR A 247 -3.79 20.49 -4.97
N THR A 248 -4.97 20.17 -5.52
CA THR A 248 -5.91 19.22 -4.93
C THR A 248 -6.09 18.06 -5.90
N VAL A 249 -6.00 16.83 -5.39
CA VAL A 249 -6.08 15.59 -6.17
C VAL A 249 -7.25 14.76 -5.66
N LEU A 250 -8.16 14.38 -6.56
CA LEU A 250 -9.19 13.39 -6.28
C LEU A 250 -8.79 12.13 -7.07
N ALA A 251 -8.59 11.04 -6.36
CA ALA A 251 -8.25 9.74 -6.94
C ALA A 251 -9.40 8.77 -6.68
N LEU A 252 -9.93 8.17 -7.73
CA LEU A 252 -11.13 7.34 -7.69
C LEU A 252 -10.84 5.99 -8.34
N ALA A 253 -11.27 4.91 -7.67
CA ALA A 253 -11.44 3.60 -8.28
C ALA A 253 -12.93 3.40 -8.63
N GLN A 254 -13.32 3.86 -9.82
CA GLN A 254 -14.67 3.66 -10.34
C GLN A 254 -14.85 2.24 -10.90
N GLU A 255 -13.77 1.60 -11.34
CA GLU A 255 -13.81 0.20 -11.75
C GLU A 255 -13.82 -0.73 -10.52
N PRO A 256 -14.69 -1.77 -10.51
CA PRO A 256 -14.79 -2.69 -9.38
C PRO A 256 -13.54 -3.57 -9.19
N GLU A 257 -12.70 -3.68 -10.23
CA GLU A 257 -11.51 -4.53 -10.24
C GLU A 257 -10.20 -3.75 -10.06
N ALA A 258 -10.26 -2.49 -9.61
CA ALA A 258 -9.08 -1.66 -9.35
C ALA A 258 -8.04 -2.40 -8.48
N ALA A 259 -6.76 -2.18 -8.81
CA ALA A 259 -5.68 -2.85 -8.10
C ALA A 259 -5.54 -2.31 -6.67
N LEU A 260 -5.36 -3.22 -5.72
CA LEU A 260 -5.14 -2.92 -4.30
C LEU A 260 -3.87 -3.63 -3.85
N LEU A 261 -2.82 -2.85 -3.62
CA LEU A 261 -1.59 -3.27 -2.96
C LEU A 261 -1.83 -3.27 -1.45
N SER A 262 -1.46 -4.34 -0.75
CA SER A 262 -1.61 -4.45 0.71
C SER A 262 -0.47 -5.24 1.32
N ALA A 263 -0.04 -4.85 2.52
CA ALA A 263 0.97 -5.57 3.28
C ALA A 263 0.49 -5.84 4.71
N THR A 264 0.89 -6.99 5.24
CA THR A 264 0.72 -7.38 6.63
C THR A 264 2.01 -8.05 7.10
N ALA A 265 2.09 -8.49 8.35
CA ALA A 265 3.17 -9.37 8.81
C ALA A 265 3.31 -10.68 8.00
N GLN A 266 2.29 -11.09 7.24
CA GLN A 266 2.32 -12.29 6.39
C GLN A 266 2.90 -12.05 4.98
N GLY A 267 3.24 -10.79 4.68
CA GLY A 267 3.81 -10.38 3.40
C GLY A 267 2.94 -9.39 2.64
N THR A 268 3.39 -9.11 1.42
CA THR A 268 2.83 -8.13 0.50
C THR A 268 2.12 -8.82 -0.67
N GLU A 269 0.91 -8.36 -0.93
CA GLU A 269 0.05 -8.86 -1.99
C GLU A 269 -0.59 -7.71 -2.78
N LEU A 270 -0.90 -7.99 -4.04
CA LEU A 270 -1.65 -7.12 -4.93
C LEU A 270 -2.89 -7.88 -5.39
N ARG A 271 -4.07 -7.28 -5.18
CA ARG A 271 -5.37 -7.84 -5.61
C ARG A 271 -5.96 -7.00 -6.73
N SER A 272 -6.57 -7.63 -7.72
CA SER A 272 -7.35 -6.96 -8.75
C SER A 272 -8.57 -7.82 -9.11
N GLY A 273 -9.74 -7.38 -8.66
CA GLY A 273 -10.95 -8.20 -8.65
C GLY A 273 -10.74 -9.49 -7.86
N ASN A 274 -10.92 -10.64 -8.51
CA ASN A 274 -10.71 -11.97 -7.92
C ASN A 274 -9.27 -12.49 -8.03
N ALA A 275 -8.39 -11.77 -8.73
CA ALA A 275 -7.00 -12.16 -8.92
C ALA A 275 -6.14 -11.64 -7.75
N MET A 276 -5.15 -12.43 -7.33
CA MET A 276 -4.18 -12.05 -6.31
C MET A 276 -2.77 -12.42 -6.75
N LEU A 277 -1.83 -11.51 -6.56
CA LEU A 277 -0.40 -11.69 -6.77
C LEU A 277 0.33 -11.49 -5.44
N ARG A 278 1.10 -12.48 -5.00
CA ARG A 278 2.05 -12.36 -3.89
C ARG A 278 3.35 -11.74 -4.40
N LEU A 279 3.75 -10.61 -3.83
CA LEU A 279 4.92 -9.86 -4.24
C LEU A 279 6.16 -10.14 -3.39
N GLY A 280 5.99 -10.70 -2.19
CA GLY A 280 7.09 -11.07 -1.31
C GLY A 280 6.77 -10.81 0.17
N PRO A 281 7.73 -11.04 1.08
CA PRO A 281 7.53 -10.84 2.52
C PRO A 281 7.59 -9.37 2.94
N GLU A 282 8.31 -8.51 2.22
CA GLU A 282 8.58 -7.12 2.60
C GLU A 282 7.90 -6.15 1.63
N PHE A 283 7.21 -5.15 2.17
CA PHE A 283 6.47 -4.14 1.42
C PHE A 283 7.40 -3.23 0.62
N PHE A 284 8.46 -2.69 1.21
CA PHE A 284 9.31 -1.74 0.49
C PHE A 284 10.09 -2.41 -0.66
N ALA A 285 10.51 -3.66 -0.48
CA ALA A 285 11.12 -4.46 -1.54
C ALA A 285 10.12 -4.79 -2.67
N ALA A 286 8.90 -5.22 -2.30
CA ALA A 286 7.82 -5.44 -3.25
C ALA A 286 7.47 -4.17 -4.03
N LEU A 287 7.39 -3.03 -3.33
CA LEU A 287 7.12 -1.72 -3.92
C LEU A 287 8.20 -1.35 -4.93
N GLY A 288 9.49 -1.53 -4.61
CA GLY A 288 10.60 -1.27 -5.53
C GLY A 288 10.56 -2.09 -6.83
N GLY A 289 9.87 -3.24 -6.84
CA GLY A 289 9.65 -4.04 -8.05
C GLY A 289 8.53 -3.54 -8.97
N ILE A 290 7.62 -2.71 -8.45
CA ILE A 290 6.43 -2.21 -9.16
C ILE A 290 6.35 -0.66 -9.24
N TRP A 291 7.20 0.04 -8.49
CA TRP A 291 7.30 1.49 -8.42
C TRP A 291 8.72 1.94 -7.98
N PRO A 292 9.35 2.90 -8.68
CA PRO A 292 8.86 3.59 -9.87
C PRO A 292 8.82 2.67 -11.10
N SER A 293 7.92 2.96 -12.04
CA SER A 293 7.86 2.20 -13.30
C SER A 293 9.12 2.44 -14.15
N GLU A 294 9.63 1.42 -14.85
CA GLU A 294 10.79 1.52 -15.75
C GLU A 294 10.60 2.54 -16.90
N THR A 295 9.39 3.09 -17.05
CA THR A 295 9.01 4.11 -18.03
C THR A 295 9.29 5.56 -17.60
N GLY A 296 9.98 5.80 -16.46
CA GLY A 296 10.47 7.14 -16.06
C GLY A 296 11.55 7.69 -17.00
N PRO A 297 11.64 9.03 -17.19
CA PRO A 297 12.12 9.65 -18.43
C PRO A 297 13.59 9.35 -18.76
N GLY A 298 13.84 8.88 -19.98
CA GLY A 298 15.17 8.87 -20.63
C GLY A 298 15.66 10.24 -21.08
N ALA A 299 15.13 11.32 -20.52
CA ALA A 299 15.55 12.70 -20.79
C ALA A 299 15.98 13.34 -19.49
N GLU A 300 17.16 13.97 -19.49
CA GLU A 300 17.56 14.85 -18.39
C GLU A 300 16.50 15.95 -18.24
N PRO A 301 15.86 16.07 -17.07
CA PRO A 301 14.87 17.10 -16.83
C PRO A 301 15.54 18.48 -16.95
N ASP A 302 14.93 19.39 -17.70
CA ASP A 302 15.33 20.80 -17.69
C ASP A 302 15.16 21.33 -16.24
N PRO A 303 16.25 21.73 -15.55
CA PRO A 303 16.17 22.21 -14.18
C PRO A 303 15.35 23.50 -14.04
N ALA A 304 15.07 24.21 -15.15
CA ALA A 304 14.20 25.39 -15.18
C ALA A 304 12.72 25.05 -15.48
N ALA A 305 12.41 23.80 -15.86
CA ALA A 305 11.03 23.40 -16.11
C ALA A 305 10.24 23.29 -14.81
N GLU A 306 9.00 23.74 -14.86
CA GLU A 306 8.05 23.62 -13.77
C GLU A 306 7.76 22.14 -13.48
N PRO A 307 7.70 21.71 -12.20
CA PRO A 307 7.37 20.32 -11.88
C PRO A 307 6.04 19.92 -12.51
N PRO A 308 5.93 18.69 -13.05
CA PRO A 308 4.66 18.21 -13.58
C PRO A 308 3.61 18.15 -12.47
N ALA A 309 2.34 18.29 -12.86
CA ALA A 309 1.24 18.09 -11.94
C ALA A 309 1.23 16.64 -11.41
N PRO A 310 0.80 16.40 -10.16
CA PRO A 310 0.76 15.06 -9.57
C PRO A 310 0.01 14.06 -10.46
N ASP A 311 0.60 12.90 -10.75
CA ASP A 311 -0.05 11.81 -11.48
C ASP A 311 -0.02 10.51 -10.66
N PRO A 312 -0.90 10.36 -9.65
CA PRO A 312 -0.88 9.22 -8.75
C PRO A 312 -1.09 7.90 -9.50
N GLN A 313 -0.15 6.98 -9.32
CA GLN A 313 -0.30 5.57 -9.65
C GLN A 313 -0.87 4.79 -8.45
N TRP A 314 -0.46 5.14 -7.24
CA TRP A 314 -0.89 4.52 -6.00
C TRP A 314 -1.31 5.58 -5.01
N VAL A 315 -2.46 5.40 -4.35
CA VAL A 315 -2.93 6.29 -3.27
C VAL A 315 -3.30 5.46 -2.05
N GLY A 316 -2.83 5.87 -0.88
CA GLY A 316 -2.95 5.03 0.30
C GLY A 316 -2.12 5.49 1.49
N TYR A 317 -1.77 4.52 2.35
CA TYR A 317 -1.02 4.76 3.57
C TYR A 317 0.03 3.69 3.87
N LEU A 318 1.00 4.10 4.67
CA LEU A 318 1.97 3.29 5.39
C LEU A 318 1.62 3.38 6.88
N GLY A 319 1.27 2.28 7.52
CA GLY A 319 1.05 2.18 8.96
C GLY A 319 2.37 2.08 9.72
N TYR A 320 2.39 2.56 10.97
CA TYR A 320 3.58 2.61 11.82
C TYR A 320 4.27 1.24 11.97
N GLU A 321 3.48 0.17 11.92
CA GLU A 321 3.94 -1.22 12.15
C GLU A 321 4.77 -1.79 11.00
N LEU A 322 4.83 -1.11 9.86
CA LEU A 322 5.88 -1.36 8.85
C LEU A 322 7.30 -1.11 9.39
N LYS A 323 7.46 -0.51 10.58
CA LYS A 323 8.74 -0.40 11.28
C LYS A 323 9.49 -1.73 11.44
N ARG A 324 8.81 -2.87 11.39
CA ARG A 324 9.47 -4.19 11.39
C ARG A 324 10.45 -4.37 10.22
N GLU A 325 10.18 -3.74 9.06
CA GLU A 325 11.04 -3.82 7.88
C GLU A 325 12.33 -2.99 8.02
N VAL A 326 12.43 -2.18 9.09
CA VAL A 326 13.63 -1.43 9.48
C VAL A 326 14.24 -1.94 10.79
N GLY A 327 13.89 -3.16 11.20
CA GLY A 327 14.53 -3.87 12.31
C GLY A 327 13.88 -3.67 13.69
N ALA A 328 12.71 -3.01 13.76
CA ALA A 328 11.94 -2.90 15.00
C ALA A 328 11.04 -4.12 15.25
N ALA A 329 10.28 -4.11 16.36
CA ALA A 329 9.39 -5.21 16.71
C ALA A 329 8.26 -5.42 15.68
N ASP A 330 7.89 -6.68 15.47
CA ASP A 330 6.74 -7.08 14.66
C ASP A 330 5.47 -7.15 15.54
N VAL A 331 4.75 -6.03 15.56
CA VAL A 331 3.45 -5.90 16.24
C VAL A 331 2.38 -5.77 15.17
N ALA A 332 1.28 -6.52 15.29
CA ALA A 332 0.19 -6.46 14.33
C ALA A 332 -0.98 -5.61 14.86
N ALA A 333 -1.48 -4.69 14.04
CA ALA A 333 -2.69 -3.93 14.36
C ALA A 333 -3.94 -4.81 14.23
N ARG A 334 -4.67 -5.00 15.34
CA ARG A 334 -5.90 -5.79 15.39
C ARG A 334 -7.14 -4.91 15.54
N LEU A 335 -8.17 -5.21 14.77
CA LEU A 335 -9.50 -4.63 14.93
C LEU A 335 -10.30 -5.35 16.04
N PRO A 336 -11.39 -4.75 16.56
CA PRO A 336 -12.20 -5.35 17.63
C PRO A 336 -12.74 -6.75 17.33
N ASP A 337 -12.98 -7.06 16.06
CA ASP A 337 -13.43 -8.39 15.60
C ASP A 337 -12.30 -9.43 15.48
N GLY A 338 -11.07 -9.04 15.84
CA GLY A 338 -9.87 -9.87 15.79
C GLY A 338 -9.16 -9.90 14.44
N SER A 339 -9.74 -9.30 13.40
CA SER A 339 -9.11 -9.19 12.09
C SER A 339 -7.86 -8.30 12.13
N LEU A 340 -6.92 -8.58 11.23
CA LEU A 340 -5.70 -7.78 11.09
C LEU A 340 -5.97 -6.59 10.17
N ARG A 341 -5.57 -5.41 10.61
CA ARG A 341 -5.45 -4.27 9.72
C ARG A 341 -4.16 -4.44 8.88
N PRO A 342 -4.22 -4.20 7.56
CA PRO A 342 -3.01 -4.05 6.76
C PRO A 342 -2.10 -2.95 7.31
N ASP A 343 -0.80 -3.22 7.33
CA ASP A 343 0.21 -2.25 7.75
C ASP A 343 0.63 -1.34 6.58
N ALA A 344 0.27 -1.68 5.34
CA ALA A 344 0.16 -0.71 4.26
C ALA A 344 -0.97 -1.11 3.32
N GLN A 345 -1.56 -0.10 2.70
CA GLN A 345 -2.58 -0.32 1.68
C GLN A 345 -2.64 0.84 0.71
N PHE A 346 -2.55 0.54 -0.58
CA PHE A 346 -2.65 1.51 -1.67
C PHE A 346 -3.55 0.97 -2.77
N PHE A 347 -4.46 1.80 -3.27
CA PHE A 347 -5.22 1.46 -4.47
C PHE A 347 -4.67 2.23 -5.68
N GLU A 348 -4.84 1.64 -6.84
CA GLU A 348 -4.57 2.30 -8.10
C GLU A 348 -5.84 2.98 -8.63
N PRO A 349 -5.88 4.32 -8.75
CA PRO A 349 -7.04 4.99 -9.31
C PRO A 349 -7.16 4.72 -10.80
N ASP A 350 -8.38 4.56 -11.32
CA ASP A 350 -8.63 4.63 -12.77
C ASP A 350 -8.88 6.08 -13.21
N THR A 351 -9.49 6.88 -12.33
CA THR A 351 -9.92 8.25 -12.60
C THR A 351 -9.25 9.21 -11.62
N VAL A 352 -8.54 10.20 -12.14
CA VAL A 352 -7.83 11.21 -11.36
C VAL A 352 -8.28 12.60 -11.80
N LEU A 353 -8.63 13.45 -10.83
CA LEU A 353 -8.94 14.85 -11.04
C LEU A 353 -7.92 15.71 -10.30
N ILE A 354 -7.31 16.67 -10.99
CA ILE A 354 -6.26 17.52 -10.44
C ILE A 354 -6.69 18.96 -10.58
N VAL A 355 -6.89 19.65 -9.46
CA VAL A 355 -7.10 21.09 -9.40
C VAL A 355 -5.76 21.76 -9.23
N ASP A 356 -5.35 22.58 -10.21
CA ASP A 356 -4.22 23.50 -10.12
C ASP A 356 -4.75 24.85 -9.64
N HIS A 357 -4.58 25.16 -8.35
CA HIS A 357 -5.07 26.40 -7.74
C HIS A 357 -4.34 27.64 -8.27
N LEU A 358 -3.08 27.48 -8.71
CA LEU A 358 -2.30 28.58 -9.29
C LEU A 358 -2.86 28.97 -10.66
N ARG A 359 -3.21 27.98 -11.49
CA ARG A 359 -3.74 28.21 -12.84
C ARG A 359 -5.27 28.29 -12.90
N ALA A 360 -5.94 28.05 -11.78
CA ALA A 360 -7.40 27.92 -11.68
C ALA A 360 -7.97 26.97 -12.75
N ARG A 361 -7.37 25.78 -12.88
CA ARG A 361 -7.82 24.73 -13.82
C ARG A 361 -8.02 23.39 -13.13
N LEU A 362 -9.04 22.66 -13.58
CA LEU A 362 -9.26 21.26 -13.27
C LEU A 362 -8.83 20.41 -14.47
N THR A 363 -7.99 19.41 -14.24
CA THR A 363 -7.62 18.38 -15.21
C THR A 363 -8.26 17.07 -14.82
N VAL A 364 -8.96 16.40 -15.74
CA VAL A 364 -9.57 15.08 -15.55
C VAL A 364 -8.82 14.08 -16.41
N ARG A 365 -8.32 13.01 -15.79
CA ARG A 365 -7.65 11.88 -16.44
C ARG A 365 -8.40 10.60 -16.14
N ALA A 366 -8.91 9.94 -17.19
CA ALA A 366 -9.64 8.68 -17.05
C ALA A 366 -9.59 7.84 -18.33
N PRO A 367 -9.79 6.52 -18.27
CA PRO A 367 -10.09 5.70 -19.44
C PRO A 367 -11.25 6.27 -20.25
N GLY A 368 -11.23 6.06 -21.58
CA GLY A 368 -12.21 6.69 -22.48
C GLY A 368 -13.67 6.38 -22.13
N HIS A 369 -13.93 5.18 -21.62
CA HIS A 369 -15.28 4.76 -21.21
C HIS A 369 -15.76 5.37 -19.89
N LEU A 370 -14.85 5.91 -19.04
CA LEU A 370 -15.17 6.59 -17.77
C LEU A 370 -15.13 8.11 -17.89
N LEU A 371 -14.37 8.63 -18.86
CA LEU A 371 -14.17 10.06 -19.05
C LEU A 371 -15.51 10.80 -19.28
N GLU A 372 -16.24 10.44 -20.32
CA GLU A 372 -17.50 11.15 -20.68
C GLU A 372 -18.57 11.08 -19.57
N PRO A 373 -18.82 9.93 -18.92
CA PRO A 373 -19.69 9.87 -17.74
C PRO A 373 -19.23 10.78 -16.60
N THR A 374 -17.92 10.84 -16.33
CA THR A 374 -17.35 11.71 -15.30
C THR A 374 -17.55 13.18 -15.64
N LEU A 375 -17.30 13.60 -16.88
CA LEU A 375 -17.54 14.98 -17.35
C LEU A 375 -19.01 15.38 -17.22
N ALA A 376 -19.94 14.49 -17.61
CA ALA A 376 -21.37 14.74 -17.51
C ALA A 376 -21.85 14.88 -16.06
N ARG A 377 -21.20 14.19 -15.10
CA ARG A 377 -21.48 14.34 -13.67
C ARG A 377 -20.88 15.64 -13.13
N LEU A 378 -19.67 16.01 -13.54
CA LEU A 378 -19.03 17.28 -13.18
C LEU A 378 -19.84 18.49 -13.63
N GLN A 379 -20.38 18.48 -14.86
CA GLN A 379 -21.23 19.56 -15.37
C GLN A 379 -22.45 19.83 -14.49
N ARG A 380 -23.09 18.77 -13.96
CA ARG A 380 -24.23 18.88 -13.04
C ARG A 380 -23.85 19.42 -11.65
N LEU A 381 -22.57 19.33 -11.28
CA LEU A 381 -22.06 19.71 -9.96
C LEU A 381 -21.37 21.09 -9.95
N GLN A 382 -21.21 21.75 -11.11
CA GLN A 382 -20.43 22.99 -11.23
C GLN A 382 -20.83 24.10 -10.23
N LEU A 383 -22.13 24.19 -9.92
CA LEU A 383 -22.69 25.20 -9.02
C LEU A 383 -23.18 24.62 -7.69
N LYS A 384 -22.99 23.33 -7.44
CA LYS A 384 -23.48 22.68 -6.23
C LYS A 384 -22.51 22.98 -5.09
N VAL A 385 -23.04 23.46 -3.98
CA VAL A 385 -22.34 23.57 -2.70
C VAL A 385 -22.76 22.39 -1.83
N ARG A 386 -21.82 21.80 -1.10
CA ARG A 386 -22.12 20.76 -0.14
C ARG A 386 -22.92 21.33 1.03
N GLU A 387 -23.99 20.64 1.41
CA GLU A 387 -24.71 20.94 2.64
C GLU A 387 -24.20 20.01 3.76
N PRO A 388 -23.87 20.54 4.95
CA PRO A 388 -23.42 19.72 6.07
C PRO A 388 -24.45 18.65 6.45
N GLY A 389 -23.99 17.41 6.59
CA GLY A 389 -24.81 16.30 7.06
C GLY A 389 -24.86 16.19 8.59
N PRO A 390 -25.83 15.46 9.15
CA PRO A 390 -25.80 15.10 10.56
C PRO A 390 -24.60 14.19 10.86
N LEU A 391 -23.94 14.43 11.99
CA LEU A 391 -22.87 13.59 12.51
C LEU A 391 -23.13 13.35 13.99
N PRO A 392 -23.28 12.10 14.45
CA PRO A 392 -23.45 11.84 15.87
C PRO A 392 -22.18 12.16 16.62
N VAL A 393 -22.33 12.65 17.85
CA VAL A 393 -21.22 13.01 18.73
C VAL A 393 -20.66 11.74 19.36
N PRO A 394 -19.43 11.31 19.03
CA PRO A 394 -18.86 10.12 19.63
C PRO A 394 -18.44 10.36 21.08
N VAL A 395 -18.62 9.36 21.93
CA VAL A 395 -18.10 9.36 23.30
C VAL A 395 -16.80 8.58 23.30
N PHE A 396 -15.68 9.29 23.45
CA PHE A 396 -14.36 8.69 23.48
C PHE A 396 -14.00 8.19 24.87
N SER A 397 -13.21 7.11 24.90
CA SER A 397 -12.45 6.66 26.07
C SER A 397 -10.97 6.81 25.76
N CYS A 398 -10.15 7.14 26.76
CA CYS A 398 -8.70 7.21 26.63
C CYS A 398 -8.09 5.89 27.06
N ARG A 399 -7.06 5.44 26.32
CA ARG A 399 -6.34 4.22 26.65
C ARG A 399 -5.64 4.31 28.01
N ASP A 400 -5.05 5.46 28.30
CA ASP A 400 -4.32 5.71 29.54
C ASP A 400 -5.10 6.66 30.45
N THR A 401 -5.07 6.39 31.75
CA THR A 401 -5.41 7.41 32.76
C THR A 401 -4.30 8.47 32.84
N PRO A 402 -4.59 9.66 33.40
CA PRO A 402 -3.56 10.68 33.63
C PRO A 402 -2.35 10.16 34.41
N GLU A 403 -2.57 9.34 35.44
CA GLU A 403 -1.50 8.74 36.25
C GLU A 403 -0.66 7.75 35.44
N GLN A 404 -1.30 6.89 34.63
CA GLN A 404 -0.61 5.91 33.79
C GLN A 404 0.27 6.60 32.75
N TYR A 405 -0.24 7.63 32.07
CA TYR A 405 0.54 8.37 31.09
C TYR A 405 1.73 9.08 31.73
N ARG A 406 1.52 9.74 32.89
CA ARG A 406 2.61 10.37 33.65
C ARG A 406 3.69 9.39 34.11
N ASP A 407 3.31 8.17 34.47
CA ASP A 407 4.28 7.10 34.78
C ASP A 407 5.09 6.70 33.53
N LYS A 408 4.43 6.54 32.37
CA LYS A 408 5.12 6.29 31.10
C LYS A 408 6.12 7.39 30.75
N VAL A 409 5.78 8.67 30.99
CA VAL A 409 6.71 9.80 30.82
C VAL A 409 7.93 9.65 31.71
N ARG A 410 7.77 9.38 33.01
CA ARG A 410 8.91 9.19 33.93
C ARG A 410 9.79 8.01 33.53
N ARG A 411 9.19 6.93 33.04
CA ARG A 411 9.92 5.76 32.52
C ARG A 411 10.67 6.09 31.22
N ALA A 412 10.09 6.89 30.32
CA ALA A 412 10.79 7.40 29.14
C ALA A 412 11.99 8.27 29.53
N GLN A 413 11.81 9.18 30.50
CA GLN A 413 12.91 9.99 31.04
C GLN A 413 14.00 9.12 31.64
N HIS A 414 13.65 8.06 32.37
CA HIS A 414 14.63 7.13 32.90
C HIS A 414 15.51 6.52 31.79
N GLU A 415 14.92 6.07 30.69
CA GLU A 415 15.65 5.56 29.53
C GLU A 415 16.57 6.62 28.90
N ILE A 416 16.13 7.88 28.86
CA ILE A 416 16.95 9.01 28.39
C ILE A 416 18.13 9.27 29.33
N TRP A 417 17.92 9.28 30.65
CA TRP A 417 18.98 9.45 31.64
C TRP A 417 20.01 8.30 31.63
N GLN A 418 19.59 7.09 31.23
CA GLN A 418 20.51 5.97 31.00
C GLN A 418 21.31 6.09 29.68
N GLY A 419 20.97 7.07 28.82
CA GLY A 419 21.61 7.25 27.52
C GLY A 419 21.09 6.31 26.43
N ASN A 420 19.93 5.66 26.63
CA ASN A 420 19.35 4.75 25.65
C ASN A 420 18.61 5.49 24.52
N SER A 421 18.21 6.74 24.76
CA SER A 421 17.56 7.66 23.82
C SER A 421 17.87 9.10 24.21
N TYR A 422 17.70 10.04 23.29
CA TYR A 422 17.75 11.49 23.55
C TYR A 422 16.35 12.10 23.61
N GLU A 423 15.43 11.56 22.81
CA GLU A 423 14.02 11.94 22.73
C GLU A 423 13.18 10.68 22.52
N VAL A 424 11.97 10.63 23.09
CA VAL A 424 11.01 9.54 22.90
C VAL A 424 9.62 10.12 22.59
N CYS A 425 9.09 9.91 21.39
CA CYS A 425 7.72 10.33 21.04
C CYS A 425 6.70 9.34 21.60
N LEU A 426 6.32 9.53 22.86
CA LEU A 426 5.39 8.68 23.59
C LEU A 426 3.95 8.96 23.16
N THR A 427 3.14 7.90 23.02
CA THR A 427 1.77 8.02 22.53
C THR A 427 0.72 7.33 23.40
N THR A 428 -0.51 7.82 23.28
CA THR A 428 -1.75 7.21 23.77
C THR A 428 -2.81 7.27 22.67
N GLU A 429 -4.03 6.82 22.96
CA GLU A 429 -5.10 6.70 21.98
C GLU A 429 -6.48 6.96 22.60
N LEU A 430 -7.31 7.69 21.87
CA LEU A 430 -8.74 7.78 22.13
C LEU A 430 -9.51 6.82 21.22
N ARG A 431 -10.50 6.12 21.77
CA ARG A 431 -11.38 5.22 21.02
C ARG A 431 -12.85 5.47 21.30
N ALA A 432 -13.69 5.36 20.27
CA ALA A 432 -15.14 5.40 20.39
C ALA A 432 -15.78 4.38 19.43
N THR A 433 -16.93 3.83 19.80
CA THR A 433 -17.75 2.99 18.92
C THR A 433 -19.08 3.68 18.69
N VAL A 434 -19.51 3.79 17.44
CA VAL A 434 -20.73 4.50 17.04
C VAL A 434 -21.49 3.71 15.97
N GLU A 435 -22.82 3.62 16.09
CA GLU A 435 -23.64 2.79 15.19
C GLU A 435 -23.75 3.38 13.77
N HIS A 436 -23.95 4.69 13.69
CA HIS A 436 -24.05 5.42 12.42
C HIS A 436 -22.98 6.48 12.39
N PHE A 437 -22.14 6.54 11.36
CA PHE A 437 -21.10 7.55 11.25
C PHE A 437 -20.77 7.82 9.79
N SER A 438 -20.39 9.07 9.49
CA SER A 438 -19.89 9.47 8.18
C SER A 438 -18.50 10.05 8.37
N ALA A 439 -17.47 9.28 8.02
CA ALA A 439 -16.10 9.79 8.15
C ALA A 439 -15.82 10.92 7.14
N PHE A 440 -16.54 10.97 6.01
CA PHE A 440 -16.45 12.10 5.08
C PHE A 440 -17.07 13.39 5.64
N GLU A 441 -18.18 13.30 6.38
CA GLU A 441 -18.73 14.46 7.11
C GLU A 441 -17.77 14.91 8.22
N ALA A 442 -17.20 13.96 8.97
CA ALA A 442 -16.16 14.25 9.96
C ALA A 442 -14.95 14.98 9.32
N TYR A 443 -14.46 14.47 8.20
CA TYR A 443 -13.41 15.11 7.40
C TYR A 443 -13.80 16.53 6.97
N SER A 444 -15.01 16.72 6.45
CA SER A 444 -15.49 18.03 6.00
C SER A 444 -15.46 19.07 7.12
N ARG A 445 -15.91 18.71 8.34
CA ARG A 445 -15.85 19.57 9.52
C ARG A 445 -14.42 19.85 10.00
N LEU A 446 -13.54 18.85 9.93
CA LEU A 446 -12.11 19.02 10.27
C LEU A 446 -11.43 19.99 9.30
N ARG A 447 -11.66 19.80 8.01
CA ARG A 447 -11.14 20.63 6.92
C ARG A 447 -11.54 22.10 7.07
N GLU A 448 -12.77 22.38 7.49
CA GLU A 448 -13.26 23.74 7.70
C GLU A 448 -12.69 24.39 8.98
N SER A 449 -12.61 23.62 10.06
CA SER A 449 -12.19 24.15 11.37
C SER A 449 -10.67 24.28 11.54
N SER A 450 -9.88 23.51 10.78
CA SER A 450 -8.43 23.50 10.89
C SER A 450 -7.76 23.34 9.52
N PRO A 451 -7.57 24.46 8.78
CA PRO A 451 -6.82 24.45 7.53
C PRO A 451 -5.40 23.94 7.73
N ALA A 452 -4.96 23.00 6.89
CA ALA A 452 -3.69 22.32 6.96
C ALA A 452 -3.05 22.20 5.57
N PRO A 453 -1.70 22.14 5.48
CA PRO A 453 -1.00 21.88 4.23
C PRO A 453 -1.29 20.47 3.69
N PHE A 454 -1.57 19.49 4.55
CA PHE A 454 -1.82 18.10 4.16
C PHE A 454 -3.14 17.58 4.75
N ALA A 455 -4.25 17.95 4.10
CA ALA A 455 -5.57 17.43 4.42
C ALA A 455 -5.90 16.25 3.49
N HIS A 456 -6.24 15.12 4.10
CA HIS A 456 -6.47 13.87 3.38
C HIS A 456 -7.76 13.21 3.87
N TYR A 457 -8.64 12.88 2.94
CA TYR A 457 -9.67 11.88 3.14
C TYR A 457 -9.32 10.63 2.32
N LEU A 458 -9.28 9.47 2.97
CA LEU A 458 -9.13 8.18 2.30
C LEU A 458 -10.32 7.29 2.60
N ARG A 459 -10.79 6.57 1.60
CA ARG A 459 -11.68 5.41 1.72
C ARG A 459 -11.00 4.22 1.08
N LEU A 460 -10.78 3.16 1.85
CA LEU A 460 -10.16 1.92 1.45
C LEU A 460 -11.01 0.74 1.93
N GLY A 461 -12.14 0.49 1.24
CA GLY A 461 -13.08 -0.54 1.65
C GLY A 461 -13.76 -0.19 2.98
N SER A 462 -13.46 -0.94 4.04
CA SER A 462 -14.02 -0.72 5.39
C SER A 462 -13.24 0.29 6.21
N LEU A 463 -12.08 0.75 5.75
CA LEU A 463 -11.27 1.78 6.40
C LEU A 463 -11.53 3.14 5.78
N GLU A 464 -11.88 4.12 6.60
CA GLU A 464 -11.92 5.53 6.22
C GLU A 464 -11.01 6.37 7.13
N VAL A 465 -10.35 7.37 6.55
CA VAL A 465 -9.37 8.21 7.25
C VAL A 465 -9.71 9.67 7.00
N ALA A 466 -9.80 10.46 8.06
CA ALA A 466 -10.00 11.90 8.00
C ALA A 466 -8.81 12.60 8.68
N SER A 467 -7.93 13.21 7.89
CA SER A 467 -6.65 13.76 8.34
C SER A 467 -6.50 15.24 8.00
N ILE A 468 -5.96 16.01 8.94
CA ILE A 468 -5.56 17.42 8.79
C ILE A 468 -4.11 17.58 9.28
N SER A 469 -3.21 16.87 8.62
CA SER A 469 -1.80 16.80 9.05
C SER A 469 -1.07 18.10 8.72
N PRO A 470 -0.31 18.67 9.67
CA PRO A 470 0.55 19.80 9.39
C PRO A 470 1.90 19.40 8.78
N GLU A 471 2.27 18.12 8.84
CA GLU A 471 3.66 17.70 8.66
C GLU A 471 3.84 16.80 7.43
N ARG A 472 4.76 17.20 6.54
CA ARG A 472 5.23 16.35 5.45
C ARG A 472 6.19 15.32 6.02
N PHE A 473 5.93 14.04 5.77
CA PHE A 473 6.90 12.98 6.03
C PHE A 473 8.03 13.06 5.00
N VAL A 474 7.69 12.89 3.73
CA VAL A 474 8.66 12.94 2.63
C VAL A 474 7.98 13.25 1.31
N SER A 475 8.63 14.07 0.49
CA SER A 475 8.32 14.23 -0.93
C SER A 475 9.50 13.75 -1.76
N ILE A 476 9.20 13.08 -2.87
CA ILE A 476 10.15 12.59 -3.87
C ILE A 476 9.69 13.14 -5.22
N SER A 477 10.56 13.74 -6.02
CA SER A 477 10.24 14.04 -7.42
C SER A 477 10.51 12.83 -8.32
N GLY A 478 9.89 12.75 -9.50
CA GLY A 478 10.24 11.73 -10.50
C GLY A 478 11.73 11.74 -10.94
N THR A 479 12.43 12.84 -10.64
CA THR A 479 13.87 13.01 -10.88
C THR A 479 14.74 12.64 -9.68
N GLY A 480 14.11 12.19 -8.58
CA GLY A 480 14.78 11.74 -7.37
C GLY A 480 15.15 12.81 -6.34
N LYS A 481 14.63 14.05 -6.44
CA LYS A 481 14.82 15.05 -5.37
C LYS A 481 13.98 14.65 -4.16
N LEU A 482 14.62 14.48 -3.02
CA LEU A 482 14.01 14.16 -1.73
C LEU A 482 13.84 15.44 -0.91
N ARG A 483 12.72 15.53 -0.19
CA ARG A 483 12.48 16.57 0.81
C ARG A 483 11.75 16.00 2.01
N ALA A 484 12.22 16.31 3.22
CA ALA A 484 11.49 16.07 4.47
C ALA A 484 11.33 17.38 5.25
N GLU A 485 10.20 17.55 5.95
CA GLU A 485 9.85 18.80 6.63
C GLU A 485 9.37 18.57 8.07
N PRO A 486 10.25 18.15 8.99
CA PRO A 486 9.87 17.89 10.37
C PRO A 486 9.41 19.16 11.09
N ILE A 487 8.42 18.97 11.97
CA ILE A 487 7.88 20.03 12.82
C ILE A 487 8.16 19.71 14.28
N LYS A 488 8.67 20.70 15.03
CA LYS A 488 8.79 20.64 16.49
C LYS A 488 8.50 22.02 17.06
N GLY A 489 7.76 22.09 18.16
CA GLY A 489 7.31 23.35 18.73
C GLY A 489 6.13 23.99 17.99
N THR A 490 5.18 24.48 18.77
CA THR A 490 3.97 25.14 18.26
C THR A 490 3.54 26.19 19.27
N ARG A 491 3.07 27.33 18.77
CA ARG A 491 2.39 28.36 19.58
C ARG A 491 1.07 28.74 18.92
N PRO A 492 0.03 29.11 19.70
CA PRO A 492 -1.19 29.66 19.12
C PRO A 492 -0.91 30.99 18.41
N ARG A 493 -1.86 31.45 17.58
CA ARG A 493 -1.86 32.84 17.12
C ARG A 493 -2.19 33.79 18.27
N GLY A 494 -1.60 34.98 18.25
CA GLY A 494 -1.89 36.04 19.19
C GLY A 494 -3.29 36.63 19.00
N GLN A 495 -3.81 37.28 20.03
CA GLN A 495 -5.09 37.99 19.97
C GLN A 495 -4.98 39.31 19.21
N ASP A 496 -3.77 39.83 19.07
CA ASP A 496 -3.42 41.08 18.39
C ASP A 496 -2.04 40.97 17.74
N PRO A 497 -1.66 41.88 16.82
CA PRO A 497 -0.37 41.80 16.12
C PRO A 497 0.87 41.81 17.01
N SER A 498 0.81 42.47 18.18
CA SER A 498 1.94 42.54 19.11
C SER A 498 2.10 41.21 19.86
N SER A 499 1.01 40.67 20.40
CA SER A 499 1.04 39.35 21.05
C SER A 499 1.37 38.24 20.05
N ASP A 500 0.90 38.33 18.81
CA ASP A 500 1.20 37.38 17.74
C ASP A 500 2.69 37.39 17.37
N ALA A 501 3.30 38.58 17.24
CA ALA A 501 4.72 38.72 17.01
C ALA A 501 5.56 38.21 18.19
N ALA A 502 5.11 38.45 19.42
CA ALA A 502 5.79 37.96 20.63
C ALA A 502 5.75 36.42 20.72
N LEU A 503 4.62 35.78 20.44
CA LEU A 503 4.51 34.31 20.40
C LEU A 503 5.36 33.70 19.29
N ARG A 504 5.45 34.37 18.14
CA ARG A 504 6.32 33.97 17.03
C ARG A 504 7.80 34.04 17.42
N GLU A 505 8.21 35.11 18.10
CA GLU A 505 9.59 35.30 18.57
C GLU A 505 9.95 34.36 19.73
N ASP A 506 9.00 34.11 20.65
CA ASP A 506 9.14 33.10 21.68
C ASP A 506 9.45 31.74 21.04
N LEU A 507 8.61 31.28 20.11
CA LEU A 507 8.86 30.02 19.39
C LEU A 507 10.21 30.02 18.66
N ALA A 508 10.58 31.13 18.01
CA ALA A 508 11.84 31.24 17.28
C ALA A 508 13.08 31.15 18.17
N SER A 509 12.98 31.57 19.43
CA SER A 509 14.10 31.67 20.36
C SER A 509 14.09 30.61 21.47
N HIS A 510 12.98 29.89 21.66
CA HIS A 510 12.81 28.94 22.76
C HIS A 510 13.80 27.76 22.66
N PRO A 511 14.68 27.57 23.66
CA PRO A 511 15.80 26.64 23.56
C PRO A 511 15.37 25.17 23.46
N LYS A 512 14.29 24.78 24.16
CA LYS A 512 13.74 23.40 24.12
C LYS A 512 13.24 23.06 22.70
N ASP A 513 12.37 23.91 22.14
CA ASP A 513 11.76 23.67 20.83
C ASP A 513 12.82 23.58 19.72
N ARG A 514 13.84 24.45 19.77
CA ARG A 514 14.97 24.42 18.83
C ARG A 514 15.82 23.16 18.98
N ALA A 515 16.11 22.74 20.21
CA ALA A 515 16.92 21.56 20.48
C ALA A 515 16.23 20.29 19.95
N GLU A 516 14.94 20.13 20.22
CA GLU A 516 14.11 19.04 19.68
C GLU A 516 14.11 19.05 18.15
N ASN A 517 13.90 20.23 17.55
CA ASN A 517 13.88 20.35 16.09
C ASN A 517 15.24 19.96 15.46
N ILE A 518 16.35 20.47 16.00
CA ILE A 518 17.71 20.16 15.53
C ILE A 518 18.01 18.67 15.65
N MET A 519 17.57 18.04 16.75
CA MET A 519 17.77 16.61 16.98
C MET A 519 17.07 15.76 15.90
N ILE A 520 15.82 16.09 15.57
CA ILE A 520 15.09 15.40 14.49
C ILE A 520 15.69 15.71 13.11
N VAL A 521 16.16 16.94 12.88
CA VAL A 521 16.87 17.28 11.64
C VAL A 521 18.10 16.40 11.48
N ASP A 522 18.88 16.17 12.53
CA ASP A 522 20.06 15.32 12.45
C ASP A 522 19.72 13.84 12.19
N LEU A 523 18.64 13.34 12.82
CA LEU A 523 18.10 12.01 12.53
C LEU A 523 17.72 11.88 11.04
N LEU A 524 16.92 12.80 10.51
CA LEU A 524 16.46 12.75 9.12
C LEU A 524 17.61 12.97 8.12
N ARG A 525 18.63 13.74 8.49
CA ARG A 525 19.86 13.86 7.70
C ARG A 525 20.55 12.52 7.53
N ASN A 526 20.64 11.74 8.60
CA ASN A 526 21.17 10.38 8.52
C ASN A 526 20.29 9.51 7.61
N ASP A 527 18.99 9.47 7.86
CA ASP A 527 18.04 8.62 7.13
C ASP A 527 18.06 8.88 5.61
N LEU A 528 17.99 10.15 5.20
CA LEU A 528 17.98 10.52 3.78
C LEU A 528 19.34 10.31 3.10
N SER A 529 20.45 10.20 3.87
CA SER A 529 21.79 10.08 3.30
C SER A 529 22.10 8.71 2.68
N HIS A 530 21.44 7.64 3.13
CA HIS A 530 21.74 6.26 2.73
C HIS A 530 21.68 6.03 1.20
N HIS A 531 20.74 6.68 0.53
CA HIS A 531 20.54 6.57 -0.92
C HIS A 531 20.76 7.88 -1.68
N ALA A 532 21.16 8.96 -1.00
CA ALA A 532 21.47 10.23 -1.62
C ALA A 532 22.85 10.25 -2.31
N VAL A 533 23.00 11.12 -3.30
CA VAL A 533 24.29 11.50 -3.87
C VAL A 533 25.10 12.23 -2.79
N PRO A 534 26.32 11.79 -2.46
CA PRO A 534 27.15 12.45 -1.46
C PRO A 534 27.31 13.95 -1.75
N GLY A 535 27.15 14.79 -0.73
CA GLY A 535 27.24 16.25 -0.83
C GLY A 535 25.97 16.97 -1.26
N THR A 536 24.90 16.26 -1.65
CA THR A 536 23.60 16.89 -1.99
C THR A 536 22.67 17.09 -0.80
N LEU A 537 22.92 16.38 0.30
CA LEU A 537 22.19 16.53 1.56
C LEU A 537 22.41 17.96 2.12
N SER A 538 21.33 18.72 2.23
CA SER A 538 21.37 20.10 2.73
C SER A 538 20.16 20.40 3.62
N VAL A 539 20.38 21.21 4.65
CA VAL A 539 19.29 21.77 5.47
C VAL A 539 19.02 23.17 4.95
N THR A 540 18.07 23.31 4.03
CA THR A 540 17.80 24.58 3.34
C THR A 540 17.06 25.57 4.23
N ARG A 541 16.32 25.09 5.23
CA ARG A 541 15.65 25.90 6.25
C ARG A 541 15.82 25.21 7.59
N LEU A 542 16.41 25.87 8.58
CA LEU A 542 16.60 25.33 9.92
C LEU A 542 15.80 26.16 10.93
N CYS A 543 14.95 25.50 11.71
CA CYS A 543 14.10 26.09 12.73
C CYS A 543 13.30 27.31 12.22
N ALA A 544 12.83 27.28 10.98
CA ALA A 544 12.10 28.39 10.39
C ALA A 544 10.68 28.44 10.96
N ILE A 545 10.18 29.64 11.30
CA ILE A 545 8.82 29.80 11.80
C ILE A 545 7.85 30.02 10.63
N GLU A 546 6.83 29.17 10.57
CA GLU A 546 5.71 29.29 9.64
C GLU A 546 4.44 29.65 10.40
N SER A 547 3.72 30.66 9.91
CA SER A 547 2.48 31.14 10.50
C SER A 547 1.29 30.66 9.69
N TYR A 548 0.44 29.85 10.32
CA TYR A 548 -0.81 29.37 9.75
C TYR A 548 -2.01 30.13 10.33
N ALA A 549 -3.23 29.74 9.92
CA ALA A 549 -4.46 30.39 10.37
C ALA A 549 -4.62 30.38 11.90
N THR A 550 -4.24 29.29 12.57
CA THR A 550 -4.50 29.09 14.01
C THR A 550 -3.26 28.93 14.87
N VAL A 551 -2.09 28.69 14.27
CA VAL A 551 -0.83 28.46 15.00
C VAL A 551 0.40 29.00 14.26
N HIS A 552 1.47 29.25 15.02
CA HIS A 552 2.85 29.30 14.53
C HIS A 552 3.51 27.93 14.74
N GLN A 553 4.31 27.48 13.78
CA GLN A 553 5.04 26.20 13.85
C GLN A 553 6.50 26.40 13.48
N MET A 554 7.40 25.71 14.16
CA MET A 554 8.81 25.65 13.77
C MET A 554 9.03 24.43 12.88
N VAL A 555 9.49 24.71 11.66
CA VAL A 555 9.66 23.76 10.57
C VAL A 555 11.11 23.83 10.08
N SER A 556 11.71 22.67 9.85
CA SER A 556 12.97 22.57 9.12
C SER A 556 12.75 21.88 7.79
N THR A 557 13.60 22.16 6.80
CA THR A 557 13.55 21.53 5.48
C THR A 557 14.89 20.89 5.20
N ILE A 558 14.87 19.57 4.98
CA ILE A 558 16.03 18.78 4.58
C ILE A 558 15.82 18.34 3.14
N ASP A 559 16.77 18.67 2.27
CA ASP A 559 16.77 18.33 0.85
C ASP A 559 17.93 17.38 0.54
N ALA A 560 17.71 16.45 -0.38
CA ALA A 560 18.75 15.59 -0.94
C ALA A 560 18.41 15.18 -2.37
N GLN A 561 19.38 14.64 -3.10
CA GLN A 561 19.17 14.04 -4.43
C GLN A 561 19.44 12.54 -4.35
N LEU A 562 18.50 11.70 -4.73
CA LEU A 562 18.72 10.26 -4.89
C LEU A 562 19.81 10.00 -5.92
N ARG A 563 20.63 8.97 -5.65
CA ARG A 563 21.61 8.45 -6.62
C ARG A 563 20.94 8.02 -7.91
N GLU A 564 19.81 7.33 -7.81
CA GLU A 564 19.01 6.86 -8.92
C GLU A 564 17.52 6.97 -8.54
N PRO A 565 16.62 7.46 -9.42
CA PRO A 565 15.19 7.50 -9.12
C PRO A 565 14.59 6.13 -8.72
N ALA A 566 15.13 5.03 -9.25
CA ALA A 566 14.73 3.66 -8.90
C ALA A 566 14.90 3.31 -7.41
N LEU A 567 15.72 4.06 -6.67
CA LEU A 567 15.93 3.87 -5.23
C LEU A 567 14.84 4.53 -4.37
N ALA A 568 13.79 5.12 -4.96
CA ALA A 568 12.75 5.82 -4.21
C ALA A 568 12.09 4.94 -3.11
N ALA A 569 11.73 3.69 -3.41
CA ALA A 569 11.16 2.78 -2.42
C ALA A 569 12.14 2.44 -1.29
N ALA A 570 13.42 2.27 -1.60
CA ALA A 570 14.47 2.02 -0.61
C ALA A 570 14.70 3.26 0.28
N ALA A 571 14.69 4.46 -0.29
CA ALA A 571 14.81 5.70 0.46
C ALA A 571 13.59 5.95 1.38
N LEU A 572 12.38 5.61 0.92
CA LEU A 572 11.19 5.60 1.79
C LEU A 572 11.38 4.65 2.98
N ARG A 573 11.92 3.45 2.74
CA ARG A 573 12.21 2.47 3.81
C ARG A 573 13.16 3.06 4.86
N GLU A 574 14.30 3.62 4.45
CA GLU A 574 15.28 4.19 5.39
C GLU A 574 14.72 5.39 6.18
N ALA A 575 13.91 6.23 5.54
CA ALA A 575 13.24 7.34 6.20
C ALA A 575 12.15 6.91 7.18
N PHE A 576 11.53 5.73 7.00
CA PHE A 576 10.37 5.29 7.77
C PHE A 576 10.76 4.65 9.12
N PRO A 577 9.93 4.78 10.18
CA PRO A 577 8.81 5.72 10.31
C PRO A 577 9.26 7.18 10.44
N PRO A 578 8.34 8.16 10.32
CA PRO A 578 8.63 9.57 10.55
C PRO A 578 9.43 9.81 11.84
N GLY A 579 10.57 10.49 11.73
CA GLY A 579 11.48 10.76 12.84
C GLY A 579 10.82 11.49 14.02
N SER A 580 9.96 12.46 13.71
CA SER A 580 9.18 13.23 14.68
C SER A 580 8.21 12.39 15.53
N MET A 581 7.84 11.21 15.04
CA MET A 581 6.91 10.27 15.68
C MET A 581 7.61 9.06 16.31
N THR A 582 8.94 9.04 16.32
CA THR A 582 9.75 8.00 16.97
C THR A 582 10.63 8.61 18.05
N GLY A 583 11.76 9.16 17.65
CA GLY A 583 12.79 9.77 18.50
C GLY A 583 14.19 9.38 18.03
N ALA A 584 15.22 9.73 18.80
CA ALA A 584 16.61 9.57 18.39
C ALA A 584 17.44 8.90 19.50
N PRO A 585 18.26 7.87 19.22
CA PRO A 585 18.40 7.15 17.93
C PRO A 585 17.20 6.26 17.60
N LYS A 586 16.68 6.36 16.36
CA LYS A 586 15.39 5.78 15.92
C LYS A 586 15.15 4.33 16.37
N LEU A 587 16.07 3.41 16.08
CA LEU A 587 15.88 1.98 16.36
C LEU A 587 15.81 1.68 17.87
N SER A 588 16.72 2.26 18.66
CA SER A 588 16.70 2.12 20.12
C SER A 588 15.40 2.66 20.71
N THR A 589 14.99 3.85 20.26
CA THR A 589 13.76 4.50 20.69
C THR A 589 12.52 3.69 20.37
N MET A 590 12.42 3.07 19.18
CA MET A 590 11.27 2.24 18.84
C MET A 590 11.13 1.01 19.76
N HIS A 591 12.23 0.36 20.14
CA HIS A 591 12.18 -0.74 21.12
C HIS A 591 11.78 -0.28 22.53
N ILE A 592 12.17 0.94 22.93
CA ILE A 592 11.71 1.55 24.18
C ILE A 592 10.20 1.80 24.10
N LEU A 593 9.73 2.40 23.01
CA LEU A 593 8.32 2.67 22.77
C LEU A 593 7.47 1.40 22.81
N ASP A 594 7.94 0.31 22.19
CA ASP A 594 7.24 -0.98 22.26
C ASP A 594 7.01 -1.45 23.71
N ARG A 595 7.99 -1.26 24.61
CA ARG A 595 7.81 -1.60 26.03
C ARG A 595 6.91 -0.61 26.78
N LEU A 596 7.08 0.69 26.53
CA LEU A 596 6.31 1.73 27.22
C LEU A 596 4.84 1.74 26.79
N GLU A 597 4.57 1.38 25.54
CA GLU A 597 3.23 1.29 24.95
C GLU A 597 2.65 -0.12 25.01
N GLU A 598 3.26 -1.01 25.81
CA GLU A 598 2.76 -2.37 26.11
C GLU A 598 2.58 -3.25 24.86
N ASN A 599 3.47 -3.10 23.87
CA ASN A 599 3.42 -3.76 22.56
C ASN A 599 2.09 -3.54 21.82
N ARG A 600 1.46 -2.38 22.04
CA ARG A 600 0.27 -1.97 21.30
C ARG A 600 0.70 -1.41 19.94
N ALA A 601 0.01 -1.85 18.88
CA ALA A 601 0.10 -1.23 17.58
C ALA A 601 -0.47 0.21 17.60
N ARG A 602 0.23 1.16 16.99
CA ARG A 602 -0.30 2.49 16.66
C ARG A 602 -1.18 2.45 15.41
N GLY A 603 -1.05 1.42 14.57
CA GLY A 603 -1.79 1.26 13.33
C GLY A 603 -1.42 2.34 12.31
N LEU A 604 -2.42 3.08 11.81
CA LEU A 604 -2.16 4.20 10.90
C LEU A 604 -1.46 5.37 11.59
N TYR A 605 -1.75 5.63 12.87
CA TYR A 605 -1.19 6.76 13.59
C TYR A 605 0.33 6.64 13.69
N SER A 606 1.06 7.75 13.54
CA SER A 606 2.53 7.77 13.40
C SER A 606 3.08 7.14 12.10
N GLY A 607 2.20 6.71 11.20
CA GLY A 607 2.56 6.28 9.85
C GLY A 607 2.64 7.45 8.86
N ALA A 608 2.40 7.16 7.58
CA ALA A 608 2.37 8.15 6.51
C ALA A 608 1.18 7.93 5.54
N VAL A 609 0.68 9.00 4.94
CA VAL A 609 -0.47 8.98 4.01
C VAL A 609 -0.22 9.90 2.81
N GLY A 610 -0.63 9.48 1.62
CA GLY A 610 -0.50 10.29 0.41
C GLY A 610 -0.51 9.45 -0.87
N TYR A 611 0.35 9.81 -1.83
CA TYR A 611 0.41 9.13 -3.13
C TYR A 611 1.83 8.79 -3.57
N LEU A 612 1.92 7.80 -4.46
CA LEU A 612 3.09 7.45 -5.26
C LEU A 612 2.71 7.62 -6.74
N GLY A 613 3.44 8.48 -7.44
CA GLY A 613 3.19 8.92 -8.81
C GLY A 613 3.74 7.96 -9.86
N ALA A 614 3.12 7.96 -11.04
CA ALA A 614 3.53 7.14 -12.18
C ALA A 614 4.93 7.50 -12.72
N ASP A 615 5.35 8.75 -12.51
CA ASP A 615 6.68 9.29 -12.84
C ASP A 615 7.77 8.95 -11.81
N GLY A 616 7.40 8.24 -10.73
CA GLY A 616 8.27 7.96 -9.59
C GLY A 616 8.28 9.05 -8.52
N GLY A 617 7.47 10.10 -8.65
CA GLY A 617 7.27 11.07 -7.60
C GLY A 617 6.45 10.52 -6.43
N ALA A 618 6.51 11.15 -5.27
CA ALA A 618 5.67 10.85 -4.11
C ALA A 618 5.48 12.10 -3.26
N ASP A 619 4.36 12.20 -2.56
CA ASP A 619 4.17 13.15 -1.47
C ASP A 619 3.37 12.46 -0.36
N LEU A 620 4.00 12.32 0.79
CA LEU A 620 3.47 11.62 1.95
C LEU A 620 3.51 12.54 3.17
N ALA A 621 2.39 12.67 3.87
CA ALA A 621 2.29 13.38 5.13
C ALA A 621 2.30 12.41 6.32
N VAL A 622 2.80 12.87 7.46
CA VAL A 622 2.75 12.11 8.72
C VAL A 622 1.30 11.95 9.14
N VAL A 623 0.92 10.76 9.63
CA VAL A 623 -0.43 10.50 10.14
C VAL A 623 -0.54 10.97 11.59
N ILE A 624 -0.86 12.26 11.73
CA ILE A 624 -1.16 12.96 12.98
C ILE A 624 -2.35 13.90 12.77
N ARG A 625 -3.07 14.22 13.86
CA ARG A 625 -4.37 14.92 13.80
C ARG A 625 -5.32 14.22 12.82
N THR A 626 -5.40 12.90 12.97
CA THR A 626 -6.10 12.01 12.05
C THR A 626 -7.10 11.17 12.82
N LEU A 627 -8.35 11.19 12.37
CA LEU A 627 -9.39 10.26 12.81
C LEU A 627 -9.38 9.05 11.88
N VAL A 628 -9.14 7.88 12.44
CA VAL A 628 -9.20 6.59 11.73
C VAL A 628 -10.53 5.93 12.06
N CYS A 629 -11.28 5.55 11.03
CA CYS A 629 -12.65 5.05 11.14
C CYS A 629 -12.74 3.67 10.47
N ASP A 630 -12.92 2.62 11.25
CA ASP A 630 -13.09 1.26 10.74
C ASP A 630 -14.54 0.83 10.84
N ARG A 631 -15.10 0.41 9.72
CA ARG A 631 -16.41 -0.21 9.67
C ARG A 631 -16.31 -1.66 10.10
N LEU A 632 -17.03 -2.03 11.15
CA LEU A 632 -17.08 -3.37 11.72
C LEU A 632 -18.12 -4.24 10.99
N GLY A 633 -18.05 -5.56 11.21
CA GLY A 633 -18.92 -6.54 10.56
C GLY A 633 -20.41 -6.41 10.90
N ASP A 634 -20.74 -5.82 12.06
CA ASP A 634 -22.11 -5.50 12.47
C ASP A 634 -22.65 -4.19 11.86
N GLY A 635 -21.82 -3.48 11.08
CA GLY A 635 -22.15 -2.22 10.44
C GLY A 635 -21.83 -0.97 11.25
N SER A 636 -21.44 -1.12 12.52
CA SER A 636 -20.98 -0.01 13.37
C SER A 636 -19.57 0.47 12.97
N TRP A 637 -19.13 1.58 13.55
CA TRP A 637 -17.82 2.17 13.32
C TRP A 637 -16.98 2.21 14.59
N GLN A 638 -15.75 1.72 14.50
CA GLN A 638 -14.70 1.94 15.47
C GLN A 638 -13.89 3.18 15.06
N LEU A 639 -13.91 4.19 15.90
CA LEU A 639 -13.11 5.40 15.74
C LEU A 639 -11.85 5.29 16.62
N SER A 640 -10.71 5.71 16.07
CA SER A 640 -9.46 5.87 16.82
C SER A 640 -8.77 7.19 16.47
N LEU A 641 -8.20 7.83 17.50
CA LEU A 641 -7.42 9.06 17.40
C LEU A 641 -6.16 8.89 18.26
N GLY A 642 -5.01 8.75 17.61
CA GLY A 642 -3.73 8.72 18.29
C GLY A 642 -3.29 10.11 18.74
N LEU A 643 -2.68 10.18 19.92
CA LEU A 643 -2.19 11.41 20.55
C LEU A 643 -0.83 11.13 21.18
N GLY A 644 0.00 12.16 21.33
CA GLY A 644 1.33 12.00 21.91
C GLY A 644 2.21 13.23 21.78
N GLY A 645 3.41 13.11 22.34
CA GLY A 645 4.37 14.20 22.45
C GLY A 645 5.80 13.68 22.58
N ALA A 646 6.76 14.54 22.30
CA ALA A 646 8.17 14.25 22.46
C ALA A 646 8.55 14.39 23.93
N ILE A 647 9.06 13.31 24.51
CA ILE A 647 9.58 13.31 25.87
C ILE A 647 11.08 13.53 25.81
N THR A 648 11.55 14.54 26.53
CA THR A 648 12.96 14.85 26.72
C THR A 648 13.33 14.70 28.20
N ALA A 649 14.62 14.82 28.53
CA ALA A 649 15.08 14.82 29.92
C ALA A 649 14.37 15.90 30.78
N ASP A 650 14.02 17.03 30.18
CA ASP A 650 13.43 18.21 30.85
C ASP A 650 11.90 18.26 30.77
N SER A 651 11.23 17.25 30.19
CA SER A 651 9.77 17.20 30.12
C SER A 651 9.12 17.11 31.51
N ASP A 652 8.09 17.92 31.77
CA ASP A 652 7.26 17.78 32.96
C ASP A 652 6.09 16.82 32.68
N PRO A 653 5.91 15.71 33.44
CA PRO A 653 4.86 14.74 33.17
C PRO A 653 3.43 15.32 33.12
N GLN A 654 3.13 16.35 33.91
CA GLN A 654 1.81 16.97 33.92
C GLN A 654 1.59 17.82 32.66
N GLU A 655 2.59 18.62 32.27
CA GLU A 655 2.54 19.40 31.02
C GLU A 655 2.36 18.51 29.80
N GLU A 656 3.07 17.37 29.72
CA GLU A 656 2.96 16.42 28.61
C GLU A 656 1.55 15.78 28.52
N TRP A 657 0.90 15.53 29.66
CA TRP A 657 -0.50 15.08 29.69
C TRP A 657 -1.47 16.18 29.23
N ASP A 658 -1.24 17.42 29.65
CA ASP A 658 -2.06 18.56 29.21
C ASP A 658 -1.85 18.86 27.71
N GLU A 659 -0.66 18.59 27.17
CA GLU A 659 -0.40 18.65 25.73
C GLU A 659 -1.19 17.59 24.94
N VAL A 660 -1.27 16.34 25.43
CA VAL A 660 -2.12 15.29 24.84
C VAL A 660 -3.58 15.77 24.74
N ARG A 661 -4.11 16.36 25.81
CA ARG A 661 -5.46 16.93 25.85
C ARG A 661 -5.60 18.06 24.84
N THR A 662 -4.64 18.97 24.80
CA THR A 662 -4.64 20.14 23.90
C THR A 662 -4.60 19.73 22.43
N LYS A 663 -3.76 18.76 22.06
CA LYS A 663 -3.64 18.21 20.70
C LYS A 663 -4.92 17.52 20.23
N SER A 664 -5.74 16.99 21.15
CA SER A 664 -7.01 16.37 20.82
C SER A 664 -8.11 17.36 20.43
N VAL A 665 -8.05 18.61 20.95
CA VAL A 665 -9.14 19.60 20.84
C VAL A 665 -9.54 19.84 19.40
N GLY A 666 -8.56 20.03 18.50
CA GLY A 666 -8.84 20.30 17.09
C GLY A 666 -9.72 19.23 16.44
N VAL A 667 -9.44 17.96 16.71
CA VAL A 667 -10.24 16.85 16.15
C VAL A 667 -11.56 16.69 16.89
N LEU A 668 -11.54 16.68 18.22
CA LEU A 668 -12.74 16.43 19.03
C LEU A 668 -13.79 17.54 18.85
N SER A 669 -13.38 18.81 18.79
CA SER A 669 -14.31 19.93 18.60
C SER A 669 -15.02 19.87 17.24
N ALA A 670 -14.35 19.43 16.17
CA ALA A 670 -14.99 19.24 14.86
C ALA A 670 -16.08 18.15 14.89
N LEU A 671 -15.94 17.17 15.78
CA LEU A 671 -16.93 16.11 16.02
C LEU A 671 -18.00 16.49 17.04
N GLY A 672 -17.89 17.65 17.69
CA GLY A 672 -18.71 18.04 18.85
C GLY A 672 -18.41 17.22 20.12
N ALA A 673 -17.34 16.43 20.12
CA ALA A 673 -16.92 15.58 21.22
C ALA A 673 -16.04 16.34 22.23
N ARG A 674 -15.82 15.72 23.39
CA ARG A 674 -14.93 16.22 24.45
C ARG A 674 -13.90 15.16 24.81
N PHE A 675 -12.76 15.60 25.34
CA PHE A 675 -11.76 14.69 25.89
C PHE A 675 -12.39 13.94 27.09
N PRO A 676 -12.19 12.61 27.21
CA PRO A 676 -12.73 11.83 28.32
C PRO A 676 -12.23 12.35 29.67
N HIS A 677 -13.09 12.28 30.69
CA HIS A 677 -12.78 12.71 32.05
C HIS A 677 -11.84 11.76 32.77
#